data_AF-A0A8J7WZR5-F1
#
_entry.id   AF-A0A8J7WZR5-F1
#
_cell.length_a   1.000
_cell.length_b   1.000
_cell.length_c   1.000
_cell.angle_alpha   90.00
_cell.angle_beta   90.00
_cell.angle_gamma   90.00
#
_symmetry.space_group_name_H-M   'P 1'
#
loop_
_entity.id
_entity.type
_entity.pdbx_description
1 polymer ?
#
loop_
_entity_poly.entity_id
_entity_poly.type
_entity_poly.pdbx_seq_one_letter_code
_entity_poly.pdbx_strand_id
1 'polypeptide(L)'
;MGVQGQPGRFKVKVHQHPRYVDTAKCTSCGECANVCPVTLPNSYDLGLSERKAAYKLYAQAIPGAYAIEKGDKAPCRLACPAGLNVQGYVQMVRQGKYKEALQIIMQELPLPGVLGRICPAGCEDACRRAELDDALAIRSLKRVAADQFDPRQVEIPCAPERTEKAAIIGSGPAGLSCAYHLAQKGIKSTIFEASPQTGGMLRLGIPAHRLPREILDAEIEVITNLGVQIQTNTALGRDMSLDDLLGQGFHSVYLAIGAHKGINLGIPGEKSKGVRQGVDFLREMNLQGQAEIGRHVVVVGGGNVAIDVSRAAMRLGAEKVTILYRRSCDEMPALPEEVDGAHCEGIEFIYLAAPQEILVEDNQVAALRCIRMELGEPDSSGRRRPVPVPDSEFDLDCDQIIPAIGQQPDLAAINEIEDLSFTRWGTIETDPVTFATGRDGVFAGGDLQTGPWVAIGAVAAGREAAESIVRYLDGRDMAAGREALPQKEVPDWCALPEGQPPIPRVDMPELENEERTCTFKEVELGLDAEAGQAEADRCLNCGYCCECEQCVHACLAEAVDHSQQPVDLELEVGSIVLCPGNQVFDPAKVEEFYHHSTHPNVLTSLEFERILSASGPTMGHLVRPSDNKEPTRIAWLQCVGSRDTNRCGNGYCSSMCCMYAIKEAMVAKEHAPEELDCAIFNMDIRTFGKDFEKYYLRAKDKEGVRFVKARVHTVDPLPNSDDLSVRYVTEQGEIVDETFDMVILSVGFESSSQNQALAERLGIELNPSKFVHSSPFDPVSTSVPGIYACGIFQAPKDIPSSVADASAAACAAGRMLAPVRHTQTKTLELPAELDIQGQEPRIGVFVCNCGINIGGVVDVPSVGEYAKTLPGVAYTTQNLFTCSEDAQQQMKEVILENNLNRIVVASCSPKTHEAIFMETLESCGLNKYLFEMANIRNQNSWVHGDDPDQATDKAKQLVHMAIARAAKLAPLHERRIPVTPRALVVGGGVAGMTAALSLGDQGFETYLVEKEKELGGLARRLTKTIEGADVQSLIQDLTDKVTNH
;
A
#
# COMPACT_ATOMS: atom_id res chain seq x y z
N MET A 1 -7.30 13.28 17.06
CA MET A 1 -8.60 13.82 17.50
C MET A 1 -8.35 14.96 18.47
N GLY A 2 -8.95 16.13 18.23
CA GLY A 2 -8.94 17.26 19.17
C GLY A 2 -10.36 17.52 19.66
N VAL A 3 -10.53 17.79 20.95
CA VAL A 3 -11.85 18.06 21.55
C VAL A 3 -11.81 19.42 22.24
N GLN A 4 -12.79 20.27 21.95
CA GLN A 4 -13.00 21.56 22.60
C GLN A 4 -14.46 21.70 23.02
N GLY A 5 -14.74 22.57 23.99
CA GLY A 5 -16.09 22.84 24.45
C GLY A 5 -16.35 22.35 25.87
N GLN A 6 -17.61 22.15 26.19
CA GLN A 6 -18.09 21.80 27.53
C GLN A 6 -19.09 20.64 27.45
N PRO A 7 -19.36 19.92 28.55
CA PRO A 7 -20.35 18.85 28.57
C PRO A 7 -21.68 19.30 27.98
N GLY A 8 -22.24 18.50 27.06
CA GLY A 8 -23.46 18.85 26.32
C GLY A 8 -23.22 19.59 25.00
N ARG A 9 -22.00 20.12 24.76
CA ARG A 9 -21.63 20.78 23.51
C ARG A 9 -20.11 20.73 23.26
N PHE A 10 -19.66 19.63 22.67
CA PHE A 10 -18.30 19.44 22.21
C PHE A 10 -18.16 19.71 20.72
N LYS A 11 -17.03 20.28 20.33
CA LYS A 11 -16.51 20.31 18.97
C LYS A 11 -15.35 19.33 18.87
N VAL A 12 -15.51 18.32 18.03
CA VAL A 12 -14.54 17.25 17.84
C VAL A 12 -13.95 17.36 16.45
N LYS A 13 -12.63 17.51 16.38
CA LYS A 13 -11.87 17.43 15.12
C LYS A 13 -11.36 16.01 14.93
N VAL A 14 -11.81 15.37 13.86
CA VAL A 14 -11.43 14.00 13.47
C VAL A 14 -10.65 14.07 12.17
N HIS A 15 -9.49 13.43 12.13
CA HIS A 15 -8.72 13.26 10.91
C HIS A 15 -9.15 11.94 10.25
N GLN A 16 -9.69 12.02 9.04
CA GLN A 16 -10.13 10.86 8.28
C GLN A 16 -9.10 10.54 7.20
N HIS A 17 -8.49 9.35 7.30
CA HIS A 17 -7.62 8.84 6.24
C HIS A 17 -8.43 8.41 5.02
N PRO A 18 -7.90 8.58 3.80
CA PRO A 18 -8.56 8.15 2.57
C PRO A 18 -8.69 6.63 2.52
N ARG A 19 -9.83 6.16 2.01
CA ARG A 19 -10.09 4.74 1.75
C ARG A 19 -9.70 4.36 0.32
N TYR A 20 -9.64 5.36 -0.56
CA TYR A 20 -9.49 5.24 -2.02
C TYR A 20 -10.61 4.43 -2.70
N VAL A 21 -11.69 4.19 -1.98
CA VAL A 21 -12.91 3.54 -2.46
C VAL A 21 -14.09 4.28 -1.86
N ASP A 22 -14.98 4.76 -2.72
CA ASP A 22 -16.25 5.38 -2.33
C ASP A 22 -17.20 4.31 -1.79
N THR A 23 -17.50 4.39 -0.49
CA THR A 23 -18.37 3.44 0.20
C THR A 23 -19.83 3.51 -0.26
N ALA A 24 -20.27 4.63 -0.85
CA ALA A 24 -21.62 4.77 -1.36
C ALA A 24 -21.82 4.08 -2.72
N LYS A 25 -20.75 3.91 -3.51
CA LYS A 25 -20.78 3.24 -4.81
C LYS A 25 -20.32 1.78 -4.75
N CYS A 26 -19.46 1.43 -3.79
CA CYS A 26 -18.87 0.11 -3.72
C CYS A 26 -19.93 -0.98 -3.50
N THR A 27 -19.98 -1.96 -4.41
CA THR A 27 -20.87 -3.13 -4.33
C THR A 27 -20.23 -4.32 -3.59
N SER A 28 -19.03 -4.15 -3.03
CA SER A 28 -18.27 -5.23 -2.37
C SER A 28 -17.99 -6.47 -3.26
N CYS A 29 -17.90 -6.32 -4.59
CA CYS A 29 -17.72 -7.44 -5.52
C CYS A 29 -16.33 -8.11 -5.48
N GLY A 30 -15.28 -7.40 -5.07
CA GLY A 30 -13.93 -7.94 -4.95
C GLY A 30 -13.03 -7.88 -6.20
N GLU A 31 -13.54 -7.43 -7.35
CA GLU A 31 -12.74 -7.34 -8.59
C GLU A 31 -11.46 -6.51 -8.44
N CYS A 32 -11.51 -5.43 -7.66
CA CYS A 32 -10.34 -4.60 -7.37
C CYS A 32 -9.20 -5.38 -6.68
N ALA A 33 -9.53 -6.36 -5.82
CA ALA A 33 -8.55 -7.23 -5.18
C ALA A 33 -8.02 -8.28 -6.17
N ASN A 34 -8.91 -8.88 -6.99
CA ASN A 34 -8.55 -9.91 -7.96
C ASN A 34 -7.49 -9.43 -8.96
N VAL A 35 -7.62 -8.19 -9.47
CA VAL A 35 -6.67 -7.63 -10.45
C VAL A 35 -5.42 -6.99 -9.81
N CYS A 36 -5.39 -6.87 -8.48
CA CYS A 36 -4.30 -6.20 -7.78
C CYS A 36 -3.00 -7.03 -7.86
N PRO A 37 -1.90 -6.49 -8.41
CA PRO A 37 -0.65 -7.24 -8.54
C PRO A 37 0.16 -7.29 -7.24
N VAL A 38 -0.13 -6.38 -6.30
CA VAL A 38 0.61 -6.26 -5.04
C VAL A 38 0.04 -7.22 -4.02
N THR A 39 0.94 -7.99 -3.40
CA THR A 39 0.66 -8.86 -2.27
C THR A 39 1.37 -8.33 -1.03
N LEU A 40 0.69 -8.33 0.10
CA LEU A 40 1.13 -7.79 1.39
C LEU A 40 0.76 -8.77 2.52
N PRO A 41 1.49 -8.78 3.66
CA PRO A 41 1.07 -9.54 4.83
C PRO A 41 -0.34 -9.15 5.31
N ASN A 42 -1.15 -10.14 5.67
CA ASN A 42 -2.51 -9.91 6.14
C ASN A 42 -2.54 -9.59 7.64
N SER A 43 -2.65 -8.30 7.97
CA SER A 43 -2.73 -7.83 9.36
C SER A 43 -3.92 -8.37 10.15
N TYR A 44 -5.05 -8.69 9.50
CA TYR A 44 -6.21 -9.28 10.19
C TYR A 44 -5.95 -10.73 10.61
N ASP A 45 -5.15 -11.45 9.82
CA ASP A 45 -4.68 -12.81 10.12
C ASP A 45 -3.32 -12.82 10.81
N LEU A 46 -2.87 -11.67 11.34
CA LEU A 46 -1.60 -11.52 12.06
C LEU A 46 -0.37 -12.00 11.27
N GLY A 47 -0.40 -11.87 9.95
CA GLY A 47 0.70 -12.28 9.07
C GLY A 47 0.74 -13.78 8.75
N LEU A 48 -0.23 -14.58 9.22
CA LEU A 48 -0.35 -16.00 8.88
C LEU A 48 -0.81 -16.25 7.43
N SER A 49 -1.30 -15.22 6.76
CA SER A 49 -1.66 -15.24 5.33
C SER A 49 -1.24 -13.95 4.65
N GLU A 50 -1.36 -13.94 3.33
CA GLU A 50 -1.17 -12.76 2.52
C GLU A 50 -2.52 -12.19 2.06
N ARG A 51 -2.55 -10.89 1.75
CA ARG A 51 -3.67 -10.20 1.12
C ARG A 51 -3.19 -9.28 0.01
N LYS A 52 -4.13 -8.75 -0.76
CA LYS A 52 -3.86 -7.75 -1.79
C LYS A 52 -3.81 -6.34 -1.20
N ALA A 53 -3.20 -5.39 -1.92
CA ALA A 53 -3.22 -3.99 -1.52
C ALA A 53 -4.64 -3.38 -1.61
N ALA A 54 -5.47 -3.84 -2.55
CA ALA A 54 -6.92 -3.61 -2.49
C ALA A 54 -7.55 -4.75 -1.67
N TYR A 55 -8.18 -4.42 -0.54
CA TYR A 55 -8.58 -5.40 0.46
C TYR A 55 -9.91 -5.05 1.14
N LYS A 56 -10.54 -6.07 1.70
CA LYS A 56 -11.60 -5.94 2.71
C LYS A 56 -11.07 -6.60 3.98
N LEU A 57 -11.05 -5.87 5.10
CA LEU A 57 -10.35 -6.31 6.31
C LEU A 57 -10.79 -7.70 6.80
N TYR A 58 -12.10 -7.97 6.72
CA TYR A 58 -12.70 -9.27 6.96
C TYR A 58 -14.07 -9.36 6.28
N ALA A 59 -14.62 -10.57 6.12
CA ALA A 59 -15.86 -10.80 5.35
C ALA A 59 -17.04 -9.91 5.79
N GLN A 60 -17.18 -9.69 7.10
CA GLN A 60 -18.26 -8.90 7.71
C GLN A 60 -17.82 -7.47 8.12
N ALA A 61 -16.76 -6.93 7.49
CA ALA A 61 -16.28 -5.58 7.81
C ALA A 61 -17.40 -4.54 7.69
N ILE A 62 -17.41 -3.54 8.58
CA ILE A 62 -18.37 -2.43 8.53
C ILE A 62 -17.58 -1.12 8.38
N PRO A 63 -17.85 -0.30 7.35
CA PRO A 63 -18.76 -0.59 6.23
C PRO A 63 -18.23 -1.74 5.36
N GLY A 64 -19.12 -2.53 4.76
CA GLY A 64 -18.80 -3.70 3.93
C GLY A 64 -18.11 -3.41 2.59
N ALA A 65 -17.46 -2.26 2.45
CA ALA A 65 -16.73 -1.87 1.27
C ALA A 65 -15.24 -2.26 1.35
N TYR A 66 -14.61 -2.38 0.18
CA TYR A 66 -13.16 -2.51 0.06
C TYR A 66 -12.44 -1.20 0.43
N ALA A 67 -11.13 -1.28 0.59
CA ALA A 67 -10.20 -0.19 0.78
C ALA A 67 -8.91 -0.49 0.00
N ILE A 68 -8.10 0.53 -0.27
CA ILE A 68 -6.75 0.32 -0.82
C ILE A 68 -5.73 0.81 0.19
N GLU A 69 -4.78 -0.05 0.54
CA GLU A 69 -3.63 0.36 1.35
C GLU A 69 -2.58 1.00 0.43
N LYS A 70 -2.29 2.27 0.70
CA LYS A 70 -1.43 3.10 -0.13
C LYS A 70 -0.63 4.00 0.79
N GLY A 71 0.70 3.92 0.67
CA GLY A 71 1.63 4.77 1.40
C GLY A 71 2.11 5.95 0.55
N ASP A 72 3.27 6.50 0.91
CA ASP A 72 3.96 7.50 0.11
C ASP A 72 4.54 6.88 -1.18
N LYS A 73 4.79 7.72 -2.19
CA LYS A 73 5.37 7.28 -3.48
C LYS A 73 6.68 6.52 -3.24
N ALA A 74 6.85 5.42 -3.96
CA ALA A 74 8.06 4.60 -3.88
C ALA A 74 9.33 5.42 -4.18
N PRO A 75 10.45 5.14 -3.49
CA PRO A 75 11.67 5.93 -3.63
C PRO A 75 12.23 5.92 -5.05
N CYS A 76 12.11 4.80 -5.77
CA CYS A 76 12.50 4.69 -7.18
C CYS A 76 11.70 5.63 -8.11
N ARG A 77 10.43 5.93 -7.78
CA ARG A 77 9.61 6.93 -8.49
C ARG A 77 10.05 8.35 -8.16
N LEU A 78 10.35 8.63 -6.89
CA LEU A 78 10.83 9.95 -6.45
C LEU A 78 12.21 10.31 -7.01
N ALA A 79 13.08 9.31 -7.17
CA ALA A 79 14.42 9.50 -7.73
C ALA A 79 14.44 9.61 -9.26
N CYS A 80 13.38 9.19 -9.95
CA CYS A 80 13.27 9.36 -11.39
C CYS A 80 13.00 10.84 -11.74
N PRO A 81 13.83 11.52 -12.55
CA PRO A 81 13.57 12.91 -12.93
C PRO A 81 12.24 13.11 -13.65
N ALA A 82 11.79 12.10 -14.41
CA ALA A 82 10.49 12.12 -15.07
C ALA A 82 9.33 11.63 -14.17
N GLY A 83 9.60 11.21 -12.93
CA GLY A 83 8.57 10.78 -11.98
C GLY A 83 7.80 9.51 -12.38
N LEU A 84 8.40 8.65 -13.21
CA LEU A 84 7.78 7.44 -13.75
C LEU A 84 7.25 6.52 -12.65
N ASN A 85 6.10 5.89 -12.88
CA ASN A 85 5.58 4.87 -11.98
C ASN A 85 6.36 3.54 -12.06
N VAL A 86 7.57 3.56 -11.50
CA VAL A 86 8.49 2.42 -11.49
C VAL A 86 7.87 1.17 -10.86
N GLN A 87 7.30 1.30 -9.65
CA GLN A 87 6.68 0.16 -8.98
C GLN A 87 5.54 -0.42 -9.82
N GLY A 88 4.73 0.43 -10.46
CA GLY A 88 3.62 0.02 -11.31
C GLY A 88 4.05 -0.86 -12.48
N TYR A 89 4.97 -0.38 -13.32
CA TYR A 89 5.39 -1.15 -14.50
C TYR A 89 6.22 -2.39 -14.12
N VAL A 90 7.01 -2.34 -13.03
CA VAL A 90 7.73 -3.53 -12.52
C VAL A 90 6.73 -4.61 -12.12
N GLN A 91 5.63 -4.26 -11.44
CA GLN A 91 4.59 -5.23 -11.09
C GLN A 91 3.85 -5.78 -12.33
N MET A 92 3.72 -5.00 -13.41
CA MET A 92 3.17 -5.51 -14.67
C MET A 92 4.15 -6.46 -15.38
N VAL A 93 5.45 -6.15 -15.39
CA VAL A 93 6.50 -7.05 -15.92
C VAL A 93 6.50 -8.37 -15.15
N ARG A 94 6.43 -8.33 -13.81
CA ARG A 94 6.28 -9.52 -12.95
C ARG A 94 5.10 -10.42 -13.35
N GLN A 95 3.98 -9.83 -13.79
CA GLN A 95 2.79 -10.58 -14.25
C GLN A 95 2.86 -10.99 -15.74
N GLY A 96 3.92 -10.65 -16.47
CA GLY A 96 4.00 -10.84 -17.92
C GLY A 96 3.08 -9.93 -18.74
N LYS A 97 2.58 -8.84 -18.13
CA LYS A 97 1.65 -7.87 -18.74
C LYS A 97 2.42 -6.72 -19.38
N TYR A 98 3.16 -7.01 -20.45
CA TYR A 98 4.08 -6.04 -21.06
C TYR A 98 3.38 -4.85 -21.73
N LYS A 99 2.18 -5.06 -22.30
CA LYS A 99 1.36 -3.98 -22.86
C LYS A 99 0.98 -2.98 -21.77
N GLU A 100 0.49 -3.47 -20.63
CA GLU A 100 0.10 -2.66 -19.48
C GLU A 100 1.32 -1.98 -18.84
N ALA A 101 2.47 -2.66 -18.78
CA ALA A 101 3.73 -2.06 -18.33
C ALA A 101 4.11 -0.85 -19.21
N LEU A 102 4.04 -0.99 -20.54
CA LEU A 102 4.30 0.11 -21.47
C LEU A 102 3.24 1.21 -21.38
N GLN A 103 1.96 0.88 -21.20
CA GLN A 103 0.91 1.88 -20.97
C GLN A 103 1.27 2.74 -19.75
N ILE A 104 1.72 2.13 -18.65
CA ILE A 104 2.16 2.86 -17.46
C ILE A 104 3.39 3.72 -17.76
N ILE A 105 4.42 3.19 -18.41
CA ILE A 105 5.65 3.95 -18.73
C ILE A 105 5.35 5.14 -19.65
N MET A 106 4.52 4.92 -20.67
CA MET A 106 4.20 5.91 -21.70
C MET A 106 3.25 6.99 -21.23
N GLN A 107 2.68 6.90 -20.01
CA GLN A 107 2.01 8.05 -19.39
C GLN A 107 2.95 9.25 -19.28
N GLU A 108 4.21 9.03 -18.89
CA GLU A 108 5.20 10.11 -18.70
C GLU A 108 6.43 10.04 -19.62
N LEU A 109 6.72 8.90 -20.27
CA LEU A 109 7.92 8.71 -21.09
C LEU A 109 7.57 8.16 -22.48
N PRO A 110 7.75 8.94 -23.56
CA PRO A 110 7.49 8.45 -24.93
C PRO A 110 8.59 7.56 -25.53
N LEU A 111 9.71 7.38 -24.81
CA LEU A 111 10.90 6.68 -25.30
C LEU A 111 11.30 5.50 -24.37
N PRO A 112 10.38 4.55 -24.07
CA PRO A 112 10.61 3.48 -23.09
C PRO A 112 11.82 2.58 -23.39
N GLY A 113 11.97 2.13 -24.63
CA GLY A 113 13.04 1.28 -25.15
C GLY A 113 14.39 2.00 -25.28
N VAL A 114 14.41 3.27 -25.68
CA VAL A 114 15.65 4.09 -25.64
C VAL A 114 16.14 4.22 -24.19
N LEU A 115 15.27 4.67 -23.27
CA LEU A 115 15.63 4.86 -21.86
C LEU A 115 15.72 3.53 -21.07
N GLY A 116 15.35 2.41 -21.68
CA GLY A 116 15.68 1.07 -21.20
C GLY A 116 17.14 0.68 -21.47
N ARG A 117 17.83 1.39 -22.37
CA ARG A 117 19.22 1.11 -22.75
C ARG A 117 20.21 2.11 -22.16
N ILE A 118 19.90 3.40 -22.27
CA ILE A 118 20.89 4.46 -22.00
C ILE A 118 20.69 5.19 -20.66
N CYS A 119 19.65 4.85 -19.90
CA CYS A 119 19.33 5.57 -18.68
C CYS A 119 20.39 5.28 -17.60
N PRO A 120 20.87 6.30 -16.88
CA PRO A 120 21.81 6.14 -15.76
C PRO A 120 21.16 5.52 -14.51
N ALA A 121 19.86 5.22 -14.57
CA ALA A 121 19.14 4.45 -13.58
C ALA A 121 19.20 4.97 -12.13
N GLY A 122 19.13 6.29 -11.89
CA GLY A 122 19.07 6.84 -10.51
C GLY A 122 17.89 6.34 -9.64
N CYS A 123 16.89 5.68 -10.26
CA CYS A 123 15.87 4.93 -9.54
C CYS A 123 16.41 3.68 -8.80
N GLU A 124 17.50 3.08 -9.30
CA GLU A 124 18.18 1.93 -8.70
C GLU A 124 19.01 2.35 -7.48
N ASP A 125 19.66 3.52 -7.53
CA ASP A 125 20.38 4.09 -6.37
C ASP A 125 19.46 4.31 -5.15
N ALA A 126 18.20 4.67 -5.40
CA ALA A 126 17.19 4.87 -4.37
C ALA A 126 16.40 3.59 -4.03
N CYS A 127 16.74 2.45 -4.64
CA CYS A 127 16.00 1.22 -4.43
C CYS A 127 16.28 0.62 -3.05
N ARG A 128 15.24 0.53 -2.20
CA ARG A 128 15.36 -0.05 -0.85
C ARG A 128 15.72 -1.53 -0.81
N ARG A 129 15.63 -2.24 -1.94
CA ARG A 129 16.13 -3.61 -2.03
C ARG A 129 17.63 -3.69 -1.73
N ALA A 130 18.38 -2.63 -2.02
CA ALA A 130 19.80 -2.52 -1.68
C ALA A 130 20.09 -2.51 -0.17
N GLU A 131 19.08 -2.32 0.68
CA GLU A 131 19.21 -2.47 2.15
C GLU A 131 19.23 -3.95 2.58
N LEU A 132 18.82 -4.88 1.71
CA LEU A 132 18.79 -6.33 1.94
C LEU A 132 19.84 -7.07 1.11
N ASP A 133 19.88 -6.79 -0.19
CA ASP A 133 20.85 -7.36 -1.14
C ASP A 133 21.19 -6.33 -2.24
N ASP A 134 20.92 -6.63 -3.52
CA ASP A 134 21.20 -5.75 -4.66
C ASP A 134 19.95 -4.98 -5.09
N ALA A 135 20.11 -3.74 -5.56
CA ALA A 135 19.02 -2.99 -6.19
C ALA A 135 18.38 -3.77 -7.35
N LEU A 136 17.09 -3.52 -7.61
CA LEU A 136 16.44 -4.06 -8.80
C LEU A 136 17.07 -3.48 -10.08
N ALA A 137 17.17 -4.29 -11.13
CA ALA A 137 17.56 -3.88 -12.47
C ALA A 137 16.43 -3.14 -13.21
N ILE A 138 15.96 -2.04 -12.62
CA ILE A 138 14.82 -1.25 -13.07
C ILE A 138 14.97 -0.76 -14.51
N ARG A 139 16.18 -0.37 -14.94
CA ARG A 139 16.48 -0.02 -16.34
C ARG A 139 16.22 -1.22 -17.25
N SER A 140 16.77 -2.38 -16.90
CA SER A 140 16.62 -3.62 -17.66
C SER A 140 15.15 -4.06 -17.72
N LEU A 141 14.39 -3.96 -16.63
CA LEU A 141 12.96 -4.27 -16.62
C LEU A 141 12.14 -3.35 -17.53
N LYS A 142 12.51 -2.07 -17.62
CA LYS A 142 11.90 -1.14 -18.60
C LYS A 142 12.20 -1.57 -20.03
N ARG A 143 13.45 -1.99 -20.30
CA ARG A 143 13.83 -2.56 -21.60
C ARG A 143 13.05 -3.84 -21.91
N VAL A 144 12.89 -4.76 -20.95
CA VAL A 144 12.07 -5.97 -21.12
C VAL A 144 10.65 -5.60 -21.57
N ALA A 145 10.00 -4.63 -20.91
CA ALA A 145 8.67 -4.20 -21.33
C ALA A 145 8.64 -3.69 -22.79
N ALA A 146 9.63 -2.89 -23.20
CA ALA A 146 9.73 -2.33 -24.54
C ALA A 146 10.15 -3.34 -25.63
N ASP A 147 10.97 -4.33 -25.27
CA ASP A 147 11.44 -5.35 -26.21
C ASP A 147 10.38 -6.48 -26.38
N GLN A 148 9.52 -6.72 -25.38
CA GLN A 148 8.47 -7.75 -25.43
C GLN A 148 7.15 -7.28 -26.06
N PHE A 149 6.92 -5.97 -26.17
CA PHE A 149 5.71 -5.41 -26.80
C PHE A 149 6.05 -4.16 -27.61
N ASP A 150 5.53 -4.07 -28.83
CA ASP A 150 5.80 -2.94 -29.72
C ASP A 150 5.14 -1.65 -29.21
N PRO A 151 5.91 -0.59 -28.84
CA PRO A 151 5.36 0.67 -28.35
C PRO A 151 4.38 1.34 -29.31
N ARG A 152 4.47 1.06 -30.62
CA ARG A 152 3.55 1.60 -31.65
C ARG A 152 2.14 1.03 -31.58
N GLN A 153 1.96 -0.09 -30.88
CA GLN A 153 0.67 -0.74 -30.67
C GLN A 153 0.00 -0.31 -29.36
N VAL A 154 0.65 0.54 -28.57
CA VAL A 154 0.07 1.10 -27.35
C VAL A 154 -0.90 2.22 -27.72
N GLU A 155 -2.15 2.06 -27.29
CA GLU A 155 -3.16 3.11 -27.44
C GLU A 155 -2.88 4.26 -26.47
N ILE A 156 -2.63 5.45 -27.01
CA ILE A 156 -2.37 6.66 -26.24
C ILE A 156 -3.63 7.52 -26.26
N PRO A 157 -4.27 7.77 -25.10
CA PRO A 157 -5.47 8.59 -25.05
C PRO A 157 -5.12 10.05 -25.36
N CYS A 158 -5.78 10.60 -26.38
CA CYS A 158 -5.64 12.00 -26.79
C CYS A 158 -6.95 12.76 -26.56
N ALA A 159 -6.84 13.99 -26.04
CA ALA A 159 -7.96 14.92 -25.99
C ALA A 159 -8.41 15.33 -27.42
N PRO A 160 -9.64 15.86 -27.59
CA PRO A 160 -10.10 16.39 -28.86
C PRO A 160 -9.13 17.42 -29.45
N GLU A 161 -9.01 17.42 -30.77
CA GLU A 161 -8.08 18.30 -31.49
C GLU A 161 -8.42 19.79 -31.25
N ARG A 162 -7.37 20.55 -30.94
CA ARG A 162 -7.40 21.99 -30.70
C ARG A 162 -6.93 22.77 -31.93
N THR A 163 -7.33 24.04 -32.02
CA THR A 163 -6.97 24.92 -33.15
C THR A 163 -5.57 25.52 -33.02
N GLU A 164 -5.09 25.63 -31.79
CA GLU A 164 -3.82 26.19 -31.41
C GLU A 164 -2.67 25.29 -31.88
N LYS A 165 -1.55 25.91 -32.28
CA LYS A 165 -0.37 25.22 -32.80
C LYS A 165 0.88 25.63 -32.04
N ALA A 166 1.77 24.68 -31.84
CA ALA A 166 3.07 24.91 -31.19
C ALA A 166 4.24 24.55 -32.14
N ALA A 167 5.28 25.39 -32.15
CA ALA A 167 6.53 25.09 -32.83
C ALA A 167 7.55 24.56 -31.82
N ILE A 168 8.32 23.54 -32.17
CA ILE A 168 9.36 22.96 -31.33
C ILE A 168 10.66 22.98 -32.11
N ILE A 169 11.73 23.53 -31.54
CA ILE A 169 13.04 23.63 -32.20
C ILE A 169 13.96 22.57 -31.62
N GLY A 170 14.29 21.56 -32.43
CA GLY A 170 15.11 20.40 -32.06
C GLY A 170 14.30 19.15 -31.77
N SER A 171 14.72 18.03 -32.36
CA SER A 171 14.10 16.70 -32.20
C SER A 171 14.82 15.81 -31.18
N GLY A 172 15.53 16.41 -30.22
CA GLY A 172 16.11 15.68 -29.08
C GLY A 172 15.05 15.20 -28.07
N PRO A 173 15.47 14.53 -26.98
CA PRO A 173 14.54 13.97 -25.98
C PRO A 173 13.54 15.01 -25.42
N ALA A 174 14.01 16.23 -25.15
CA ALA A 174 13.16 17.32 -24.67
C ALA A 174 12.10 17.75 -25.69
N GLY A 175 12.48 17.91 -26.97
CA GLY A 175 11.57 18.30 -28.03
C GLY A 175 10.55 17.21 -28.35
N LEU A 176 11.00 15.96 -28.43
CA LEU A 176 10.15 14.78 -28.64
C LEU A 176 9.13 14.61 -27.49
N SER A 177 9.57 14.76 -26.24
CA SER A 177 8.68 14.68 -25.09
C SER A 177 7.65 15.82 -25.05
N CYS A 178 8.08 17.06 -25.32
CA CYS A 178 7.15 18.19 -25.40
C CYS A 178 6.09 17.96 -26.48
N ALA A 179 6.49 17.52 -27.68
CA ALA A 179 5.57 17.22 -28.78
C ALA A 179 4.57 16.10 -28.42
N TYR A 180 5.07 15.04 -27.78
CA TYR A 180 4.25 13.91 -27.34
C TYR A 180 3.14 14.35 -26.36
N HIS A 181 3.50 15.10 -25.33
CA HIS A 181 2.53 15.54 -24.32
C HIS A 181 1.57 16.61 -24.84
N LEU A 182 2.01 17.50 -25.74
CA LEU A 182 1.11 18.42 -26.42
C LEU A 182 0.08 17.67 -27.28
N ALA A 183 0.51 16.64 -28.00
CA ALA A 183 -0.38 15.82 -28.82
C ALA A 183 -1.44 15.08 -27.98
N GLN A 184 -1.07 14.56 -26.80
CA GLN A 184 -2.03 13.99 -25.84
C GLN A 184 -3.09 15.01 -25.38
N LYS A 185 -2.76 16.31 -25.36
CA LYS A 185 -3.70 17.40 -25.03
C LYS A 185 -4.44 17.96 -26.25
N GLY A 186 -4.32 17.32 -27.42
CA GLY A 186 -4.99 17.71 -28.65
C GLY A 186 -4.31 18.85 -29.42
N ILE A 187 -3.15 19.32 -28.98
CA ILE A 187 -2.41 20.43 -29.62
C ILE A 187 -1.44 19.83 -30.65
N LYS A 188 -1.61 20.19 -31.92
CA LYS A 188 -0.68 19.76 -32.97
C LYS A 188 0.59 20.61 -32.95
N SER A 189 1.74 19.95 -33.02
CA SER A 189 3.04 20.61 -33.04
C SER A 189 3.85 20.24 -34.28
N THR A 190 4.71 21.17 -34.69
CA THR A 190 5.73 20.95 -35.72
C THR A 190 7.11 21.06 -35.10
N ILE A 191 7.90 20.00 -35.20
CA ILE A 191 9.31 19.97 -34.78
C ILE A 191 10.17 20.38 -35.97
N PHE A 192 11.03 21.39 -35.79
CA PHE A 192 12.02 21.83 -36.76
C PHE A 192 13.40 21.33 -36.30
N GLU A 193 14.00 20.44 -37.09
CA GLU A 193 15.27 19.78 -36.81
C GLU A 193 16.34 20.25 -37.78
N ALA A 194 17.46 20.74 -37.26
CA ALA A 194 18.58 21.23 -38.07
C ALA A 194 19.31 20.10 -38.82
N SER A 195 19.36 18.91 -38.23
CA SER A 195 19.97 17.69 -38.78
C SER A 195 19.11 17.07 -39.90
N PRO A 196 19.70 16.30 -40.83
CA PRO A 196 18.94 15.49 -41.79
C PRO A 196 18.16 14.33 -41.15
N GLN A 197 18.52 13.92 -39.93
CA GLN A 197 17.89 12.83 -39.19
C GLN A 197 17.45 13.28 -37.79
N THR A 198 16.38 12.68 -37.27
CA THR A 198 15.71 13.02 -36.01
C THR A 198 16.34 12.35 -34.79
N GLY A 199 16.04 12.84 -33.58
CA GLY A 199 16.49 12.23 -32.31
C GLY A 199 17.59 13.02 -31.59
N GLY A 200 18.08 14.11 -32.17
CA GLY A 200 19.10 14.97 -31.56
C GLY A 200 20.33 14.18 -31.08
N MET A 201 20.79 14.44 -29.85
CA MET A 201 21.96 13.76 -29.28
C MET A 201 21.79 12.25 -29.05
N LEU A 202 20.56 11.72 -28.99
CA LEU A 202 20.33 10.27 -28.96
C LEU A 202 20.86 9.62 -30.24
N ARG A 203 20.65 10.27 -31.38
CA ARG A 203 21.12 9.79 -32.68
C ARG A 203 22.56 10.22 -32.97
N LEU A 204 22.86 11.49 -32.73
CA LEU A 204 24.12 12.10 -33.15
C LEU A 204 25.27 11.81 -32.18
N GLY A 205 24.97 11.63 -30.89
CA GLY A 205 25.97 11.42 -29.84
C GLY A 205 26.15 9.96 -29.45
N ILE A 206 25.07 9.17 -29.36
CA ILE A 206 25.15 7.80 -28.84
C ILE A 206 25.40 6.80 -29.97
N PRO A 207 26.45 5.97 -29.90
CA PRO A 207 26.73 4.92 -30.89
C PRO A 207 25.64 3.85 -30.99
N ALA A 208 25.51 3.23 -32.17
CA ALA A 208 24.48 2.21 -32.43
C ALA A 208 24.63 0.92 -31.59
N HIS A 209 25.83 0.61 -31.10
CA HIS A 209 26.07 -0.55 -30.23
C HIS A 209 25.50 -0.38 -28.81
N ARG A 210 25.09 0.83 -28.44
CA ARG A 210 24.36 1.14 -27.19
C ARG A 210 22.90 1.50 -27.45
N LEU A 211 22.65 2.23 -28.54
CA LEU A 211 21.31 2.64 -28.93
C LEU A 211 21.06 2.33 -30.42
N PRO A 212 20.44 1.17 -30.72
CA PRO A 212 20.08 0.81 -32.09
C PRO A 212 19.16 1.84 -32.73
N ARG A 213 19.33 2.09 -34.03
CA ARG A 213 18.64 3.17 -34.74
C ARG A 213 17.16 2.88 -34.95
N GLU A 214 16.86 1.63 -35.24
CA GLU A 214 15.53 1.07 -35.40
C GLU A 214 14.66 1.23 -34.14
N ILE A 215 15.25 1.13 -32.94
CA ILE A 215 14.53 1.35 -31.68
C ILE A 215 14.15 2.82 -31.54
N LEU A 216 15.11 3.72 -31.77
CA LEU A 216 14.85 5.16 -31.75
C LEU A 216 13.82 5.58 -32.81
N ASP A 217 13.92 5.02 -34.03
CA ASP A 217 13.01 5.31 -35.13
C ASP A 217 11.58 4.83 -34.83
N ALA A 218 11.41 3.63 -34.26
CA ALA A 218 10.12 3.12 -33.86
C ALA A 218 9.44 3.98 -32.78
N GLU A 219 10.18 4.52 -31.82
CA GLU A 219 9.61 5.38 -30.78
C GLU A 219 9.34 6.81 -31.25
N ILE A 220 10.14 7.34 -32.19
CA ILE A 220 9.80 8.59 -32.88
C ILE A 220 8.54 8.40 -33.73
N GLU A 221 8.36 7.22 -34.34
CA GLU A 221 7.15 6.88 -35.10
C GLU A 221 5.89 6.97 -34.23
N VAL A 222 5.94 6.51 -32.98
CA VAL A 222 4.84 6.67 -32.00
C VAL A 222 4.39 8.13 -31.92
N ILE A 223 5.35 9.06 -31.80
CA ILE A 223 5.07 10.50 -31.66
C ILE A 223 4.45 11.05 -32.95
N THR A 224 4.98 10.66 -34.11
CA THR A 224 4.42 11.08 -35.40
C THR A 224 3.02 10.52 -35.67
N ASN A 225 2.72 9.31 -35.16
CA ASN A 225 1.40 8.69 -35.25
C ASN A 225 0.32 9.47 -34.47
N LEU A 226 0.71 10.29 -33.48
CA LEU A 226 -0.19 11.23 -32.80
C LEU A 226 -0.49 12.51 -33.63
N GLY A 227 0.11 12.63 -34.81
CA GLY A 227 -0.06 13.78 -35.71
C GLY A 227 0.96 14.90 -35.52
N VAL A 228 2.06 14.64 -34.80
CA VAL A 228 3.21 15.55 -34.73
C VAL A 228 3.94 15.53 -36.07
N GLN A 229 4.24 16.70 -36.61
CA GLN A 229 5.02 16.83 -37.84
C GLN A 229 6.49 17.11 -37.51
N ILE A 230 7.41 16.53 -38.28
CA ILE A 230 8.84 16.80 -38.13
C ILE A 230 9.42 17.25 -39.47
N GLN A 231 10.09 18.40 -39.49
CA GLN A 231 10.77 18.96 -40.65
C GLN A 231 12.28 18.96 -40.38
N THR A 232 13.02 18.11 -41.07
CA THR A 232 14.48 18.02 -40.98
C THR A 232 15.18 19.05 -41.87
N ASN A 233 16.50 19.19 -41.72
CA ASN A 233 17.31 20.18 -42.44
C ASN A 233 16.84 21.64 -42.27
N THR A 234 16.19 21.94 -41.17
CA THR A 234 15.53 23.23 -40.91
C THR A 234 16.01 23.79 -39.58
N ALA A 235 16.90 24.77 -39.64
CA ALA A 235 17.60 25.35 -38.49
C ALA A 235 17.09 26.76 -38.17
N LEU A 236 16.86 27.01 -36.88
CA LEU A 236 16.61 28.35 -36.35
C LEU A 236 17.82 29.27 -36.62
N GLY A 237 17.57 30.51 -37.02
CA GLY A 237 18.58 31.50 -37.39
C GLY A 237 19.04 31.42 -38.85
N ARG A 238 19.19 30.21 -39.42
CA ARG A 238 19.58 30.03 -40.84
C ARG A 238 18.37 30.03 -41.78
N ASP A 239 17.35 29.25 -41.44
CA ASP A 239 16.21 28.97 -42.34
C ASP A 239 14.91 29.66 -41.87
N MET A 240 14.84 30.03 -40.59
CA MET A 240 13.69 30.70 -39.98
C MET A 240 14.09 31.47 -38.71
N SER A 241 13.33 32.51 -38.37
CA SER A 241 13.40 33.23 -37.09
C SER A 241 12.23 32.87 -36.17
N LEU A 242 12.31 33.27 -34.89
CA LEU A 242 11.17 33.14 -33.97
C LEU A 242 9.96 33.98 -34.41
N ASP A 243 10.20 35.16 -34.96
CA ASP A 243 9.15 36.03 -35.49
C ASP A 243 8.43 35.40 -36.70
N ASP A 244 9.16 34.69 -37.56
CA ASP A 244 8.57 33.97 -38.68
C ASP A 244 7.62 32.87 -38.20
N LEU A 245 7.98 32.16 -37.13
CA LEU A 245 7.15 31.09 -36.55
C LEU A 245 5.88 31.68 -35.93
N LEU A 246 6.00 32.74 -35.14
CA LEU A 246 4.83 33.42 -34.57
C LEU A 246 3.93 34.00 -35.69
N GLY A 247 4.53 34.58 -36.74
CA GLY A 247 3.83 35.10 -37.91
C GLY A 247 3.13 34.03 -38.76
N GLN A 248 3.62 32.78 -38.74
CA GLN A 248 3.00 31.62 -39.39
C GLN A 248 1.80 31.04 -38.62
N GLY A 249 1.45 31.63 -37.47
CA GLY A 249 0.30 31.24 -36.66
C GLY A 249 0.62 30.19 -35.58
N PHE A 250 1.90 29.97 -35.26
CA PHE A 250 2.26 29.24 -34.04
C PHE A 250 2.03 30.14 -32.82
N HIS A 251 1.29 29.63 -31.83
CA HIS A 251 0.91 30.39 -30.64
C HIS A 251 1.94 30.27 -29.51
N SER A 252 2.82 29.27 -29.60
CA SER A 252 3.92 29.04 -28.68
C SER A 252 5.13 28.42 -29.39
N VAL A 253 6.32 28.67 -28.87
CA VAL A 253 7.57 28.08 -29.35
C VAL A 253 8.34 27.46 -28.19
N TYR A 254 8.80 26.21 -28.35
CA TYR A 254 9.67 25.54 -27.39
C TYR A 254 11.08 25.34 -27.96
N LEU A 255 12.08 25.91 -27.30
CA LEU A 255 13.49 25.82 -27.65
C LEU A 255 14.13 24.60 -26.98
N ALA A 256 14.38 23.54 -27.77
CA ALA A 256 14.97 22.27 -27.34
C ALA A 256 16.23 21.92 -28.16
N ILE A 257 17.05 22.92 -28.48
CA ILE A 257 18.20 22.79 -29.40
C ILE A 257 19.40 22.05 -28.80
N GLY A 258 19.40 21.74 -27.50
CA GLY A 258 20.43 20.93 -26.84
C GLY A 258 21.84 21.54 -26.79
N ALA A 259 22.83 20.73 -26.38
CA ALA A 259 24.24 21.10 -26.25
C ALA A 259 25.12 20.41 -27.29
N HIS A 260 25.05 20.87 -28.55
CA HIS A 260 25.74 20.22 -29.67
C HIS A 260 27.20 20.63 -29.88
N LYS A 261 27.72 21.63 -29.15
CA LYS A 261 29.08 22.14 -29.35
C LYS A 261 30.01 21.57 -28.29
N GLY A 262 31.14 20.98 -28.72
CA GLY A 262 32.16 20.53 -27.78
C GLY A 262 32.96 21.67 -27.15
N ILE A 263 33.55 21.38 -25.99
CA ILE A 263 34.51 22.27 -25.34
C ILE A 263 35.93 21.90 -25.80
N ASN A 264 36.69 22.94 -26.19
CA ASN A 264 38.08 22.83 -26.61
C ASN A 264 39.02 22.78 -25.38
N LEU A 265 40.14 22.06 -25.49
CA LEU A 265 41.20 21.94 -24.48
C LEU A 265 41.88 23.30 -24.17
N GLY A 266 42.00 24.19 -25.16
CA GLY A 266 42.62 25.50 -24.98
C GLY A 266 44.14 25.45 -24.77
N ILE A 267 44.81 24.43 -25.32
CA ILE A 267 46.26 24.21 -25.23
C ILE A 267 46.97 24.50 -26.57
N PRO A 268 48.28 24.80 -26.57
CA PRO A 268 49.05 24.96 -27.80
C PRO A 268 48.98 23.72 -28.71
N GLY A 269 48.85 23.94 -30.02
CA GLY A 269 48.76 22.88 -31.04
C GLY A 269 47.35 22.30 -31.28
N GLU A 270 46.31 22.76 -30.57
CA GLU A 270 44.92 22.26 -30.71
C GLU A 270 44.31 22.39 -32.12
N LYS A 271 44.81 23.30 -32.96
CA LYS A 271 44.31 23.52 -34.34
C LYS A 271 45.04 22.67 -35.39
N SER A 272 45.93 21.79 -34.99
CA SER A 272 46.76 20.98 -35.90
C SER A 272 45.98 19.79 -36.48
N LYS A 273 46.47 19.25 -37.60
CA LYS A 273 45.83 18.12 -38.28
C LYS A 273 45.97 16.86 -37.44
N GLY A 274 44.87 16.15 -37.18
CA GLY A 274 44.82 15.01 -36.26
C GLY A 274 44.16 15.33 -34.91
N VAL A 275 43.84 16.60 -34.62
CA VAL A 275 42.99 16.95 -33.47
C VAL A 275 41.54 17.09 -33.92
N ARG A 276 40.62 16.40 -33.26
CA ARG A 276 39.21 16.42 -33.62
C ARG A 276 38.30 16.41 -32.41
N GLN A 277 37.28 17.25 -32.37
CA GLN A 277 36.36 17.30 -31.24
C GLN A 277 35.45 16.04 -31.21
N GLY A 278 35.26 15.45 -30.02
CA GLY A 278 34.53 14.19 -29.84
C GLY A 278 33.06 14.18 -30.27
N VAL A 279 32.32 15.28 -30.10
CA VAL A 279 30.93 15.38 -30.58
C VAL A 279 30.89 15.41 -32.11
N ASP A 280 31.82 16.11 -32.74
CA ASP A 280 31.91 16.15 -34.21
C ASP A 280 32.37 14.82 -34.80
N PHE A 281 33.20 14.07 -34.08
CA PHE A 281 33.58 12.70 -34.42
C PHE A 281 32.37 11.76 -34.35
N LEU A 282 31.66 11.72 -33.22
CA LEU A 282 30.47 10.89 -33.05
C LEU A 282 29.36 11.26 -34.03
N ARG A 283 29.13 12.56 -34.27
CA ARG A 283 28.13 13.04 -35.22
C ARG A 283 28.42 12.55 -36.64
N GLU A 284 29.67 12.66 -37.10
CA GLU A 284 30.04 12.17 -38.43
C GLU A 284 29.85 10.66 -38.52
N MET A 285 30.40 9.90 -37.57
CA MET A 285 30.27 8.45 -37.52
C MET A 285 28.80 8.01 -37.56
N ASN A 286 27.96 8.63 -36.75
CA ASN A 286 26.55 8.27 -36.63
C ASN A 286 25.71 8.63 -37.87
N LEU A 287 26.09 9.69 -38.61
CA LEU A 287 25.39 10.09 -39.83
C LEU A 287 25.90 9.39 -41.09
N GLN A 288 27.21 9.14 -41.17
CA GLN A 288 27.88 8.62 -42.37
C GLN A 288 28.24 7.13 -42.28
N GLY A 289 28.17 6.53 -41.08
CA GLY A 289 28.61 5.16 -40.82
C GLY A 289 30.13 4.97 -40.72
N GLN A 290 30.90 6.04 -40.86
CA GLN A 290 32.36 6.05 -40.79
C GLN A 290 32.85 7.42 -40.29
N ALA A 291 34.04 7.45 -39.69
CA ALA A 291 34.74 8.68 -39.35
C ALA A 291 36.25 8.47 -39.53
N GLU A 292 36.99 9.54 -39.81
CA GLU A 292 38.46 9.47 -39.91
C GLU A 292 39.07 9.12 -38.54
N ILE A 293 39.80 8.00 -38.49
CA ILE A 293 40.45 7.49 -37.28
C ILE A 293 41.95 7.25 -37.52
N GLY A 294 42.77 7.64 -36.54
CA GLY A 294 44.19 7.33 -36.47
C GLY A 294 44.46 5.91 -35.98
N ARG A 295 45.72 5.48 -36.02
CA ARG A 295 46.16 4.18 -35.48
C ARG A 295 46.27 4.23 -33.96
N HIS A 296 46.81 5.32 -33.40
CA HIS A 296 47.04 5.54 -31.97
C HIS A 296 46.28 6.79 -31.50
N VAL A 297 45.11 6.55 -30.90
CA VAL A 297 44.15 7.61 -30.57
C VAL A 297 44.20 7.91 -29.08
N VAL A 298 44.37 9.19 -28.72
CA VAL A 298 44.25 9.65 -27.35
C VAL A 298 42.95 10.44 -27.16
N VAL A 299 42.06 9.94 -26.30
CA VAL A 299 40.79 10.58 -25.96
C VAL A 299 40.93 11.29 -24.63
N VAL A 300 40.68 12.61 -24.59
CA VAL A 300 40.81 13.40 -23.36
C VAL A 300 39.45 13.62 -22.73
N GLY A 301 39.18 13.03 -21.57
CA GLY A 301 37.90 13.14 -20.87
C GLY A 301 37.58 11.91 -20.01
N GLY A 302 36.52 11.98 -19.21
CA GLY A 302 36.10 10.86 -18.35
C GLY A 302 34.58 10.68 -18.24
N GLY A 303 33.79 11.40 -19.03
CA GLY A 303 32.34 11.23 -19.09
C GLY A 303 31.90 10.25 -20.17
N ASN A 304 30.59 9.97 -20.27
CA ASN A 304 30.04 9.02 -21.25
C ASN A 304 30.49 9.29 -22.70
N VAL A 305 30.60 10.57 -23.11
CA VAL A 305 31.10 10.92 -24.45
C VAL A 305 32.53 10.41 -24.68
N ALA A 306 33.41 10.47 -23.69
CA ALA A 306 34.78 9.98 -23.82
C ALA A 306 34.83 8.46 -23.95
N ILE A 307 33.93 7.74 -23.25
CA ILE A 307 33.77 6.30 -23.39
C ILE A 307 33.22 5.96 -24.78
N ASP A 308 32.14 6.60 -25.19
CA ASP A 308 31.49 6.38 -26.49
C ASP A 308 32.46 6.62 -27.66
N VAL A 309 33.24 7.71 -27.60
CA VAL A 309 34.30 8.01 -28.58
C VAL A 309 35.35 6.90 -28.60
N SER A 310 35.85 6.47 -27.44
CA SER A 310 36.92 5.47 -27.36
C SER A 310 36.48 4.12 -27.90
N ARG A 311 35.28 3.67 -27.49
CA ARG A 311 34.67 2.41 -27.94
C ARG A 311 34.34 2.46 -29.44
N ALA A 312 33.89 3.60 -29.95
CA ALA A 312 33.71 3.83 -31.38
C ALA A 312 35.02 3.82 -32.16
N ALA A 313 36.08 4.44 -31.65
CA ALA A 313 37.40 4.47 -32.28
C ALA A 313 37.99 3.07 -32.45
N MET A 314 37.88 2.22 -31.41
CA MET A 314 38.27 0.80 -31.50
C MET A 314 37.52 0.09 -32.65
N ARG A 315 36.20 0.28 -32.75
CA ARG A 315 35.35 -0.32 -33.80
C ARG A 315 35.65 0.16 -35.21
N LEU A 316 36.17 1.38 -35.35
CA LEU A 316 36.60 1.93 -36.64
C LEU A 316 38.01 1.48 -37.06
N GLY A 317 38.68 0.68 -36.22
CA GLY A 317 39.97 0.05 -36.56
C GLY A 317 41.20 0.74 -35.98
N ALA A 318 41.06 1.55 -34.93
CA ALA A 318 42.22 2.03 -34.17
C ALA A 318 43.00 0.84 -33.58
N GLU A 319 44.33 0.84 -33.73
CA GLU A 319 45.20 -0.21 -33.17
C GLU A 319 45.38 -0.05 -31.67
N LYS A 320 45.35 1.19 -31.19
CA LYS A 320 45.47 1.54 -29.78
C LYS A 320 44.62 2.77 -29.46
N VAL A 321 43.80 2.68 -28.42
CA VAL A 321 43.02 3.80 -27.88
C VAL A 321 43.35 3.99 -26.41
N THR A 322 43.66 5.22 -26.02
CA THR A 322 43.99 5.59 -24.65
C THR A 322 43.12 6.73 -24.16
N ILE A 323 42.42 6.53 -23.05
CA ILE A 323 41.67 7.57 -22.34
C ILE A 323 42.59 8.27 -21.35
N LEU A 324 42.71 9.59 -21.49
CA LEU A 324 43.42 10.46 -20.56
C LEU A 324 42.42 11.17 -19.64
N TYR A 325 42.48 10.88 -18.34
CA TYR A 325 41.59 11.50 -17.35
C TYR A 325 42.36 12.15 -16.20
N ARG A 326 41.97 13.38 -15.87
CA ARG A 326 42.65 14.21 -14.86
C ARG A 326 42.39 13.82 -13.41
N ARG A 327 41.48 12.86 -13.15
CA ARG A 327 41.16 12.33 -11.81
C ARG A 327 41.30 10.80 -11.79
N SER A 328 40.90 10.16 -10.69
CA SER A 328 40.86 8.70 -10.59
C SER A 328 39.57 8.13 -11.20
N CYS A 329 39.46 6.79 -11.27
CA CYS A 329 38.27 6.11 -11.76
C CYS A 329 37.02 6.48 -10.94
N ASP A 330 37.13 6.58 -9.61
CA ASP A 330 36.02 6.86 -8.70
C ASP A 330 35.34 8.21 -8.95
N GLU A 331 36.05 9.18 -9.55
CA GLU A 331 35.48 10.48 -9.92
C GLU A 331 35.06 10.57 -11.39
N MET A 332 35.07 9.48 -12.16
CA MET A 332 34.58 9.47 -13.54
C MET A 332 33.07 9.68 -13.58
N PRO A 333 32.56 10.66 -14.38
CA PRO A 333 31.12 10.83 -14.56
C PRO A 333 30.47 9.78 -15.47
N ALA A 334 31.24 8.92 -16.13
CA ALA A 334 30.71 7.87 -17.00
C ALA A 334 30.05 6.76 -16.17
N LEU A 335 29.12 6.03 -16.79
CA LEU A 335 28.48 4.88 -16.15
C LEU A 335 29.50 3.78 -15.88
N PRO A 336 29.54 3.18 -14.67
CA PRO A 336 30.50 2.13 -14.32
C PRO A 336 30.54 0.97 -15.33
N GLU A 337 29.38 0.48 -15.76
CA GLU A 337 29.25 -0.61 -16.73
C GLU A 337 29.84 -0.26 -18.11
N GLU A 338 29.83 1.03 -18.48
CA GLU A 338 30.42 1.51 -19.74
C GLU A 338 31.94 1.63 -19.64
N VAL A 339 32.45 1.99 -18.45
CA VAL A 339 33.89 2.02 -18.16
C VAL A 339 34.44 0.58 -18.18
N ASP A 340 33.73 -0.35 -17.55
CA ASP A 340 34.06 -1.78 -17.56
C ASP A 340 34.01 -2.35 -18.97
N GLY A 341 32.98 -2.00 -19.75
CA GLY A 341 32.88 -2.35 -21.17
C GLY A 341 34.07 -1.84 -21.98
N ALA A 342 34.56 -0.63 -21.71
CA ALA A 342 35.75 -0.08 -22.37
C ALA A 342 37.03 -0.84 -21.98
N HIS A 343 37.18 -1.22 -20.71
CA HIS A 343 38.28 -2.07 -20.25
C HIS A 343 38.28 -3.45 -20.91
N CYS A 344 37.12 -4.10 -21.00
CA CYS A 344 36.93 -5.39 -21.66
C CYS A 344 37.27 -5.34 -23.16
N GLU A 345 37.07 -4.19 -23.81
CA GLU A 345 37.43 -3.95 -25.21
C GLU A 345 38.92 -3.61 -25.42
N GLY A 346 39.72 -3.57 -24.36
CA GLY A 346 41.16 -3.32 -24.44
C GLY A 346 41.57 -1.85 -24.49
N ILE A 347 40.67 -0.92 -24.13
CA ILE A 347 40.98 0.51 -24.06
C ILE A 347 41.85 0.79 -22.84
N GLU A 348 42.97 1.49 -23.04
CA GLU A 348 43.88 1.85 -21.97
C GLU A 348 43.43 3.13 -21.25
N PHE A 349 43.58 3.18 -19.93
CA PHE A 349 43.27 4.37 -19.12
C PHE A 349 44.53 4.92 -18.46
N ILE A 350 44.76 6.21 -18.65
CA ILE A 350 45.77 6.99 -17.94
C ILE A 350 45.04 7.97 -17.03
N TYR A 351 44.86 7.56 -15.78
CA TYR A 351 44.32 8.38 -14.72
C TYR A 351 45.35 9.39 -14.20
N LEU A 352 44.85 10.40 -13.48
CA LEU A 352 45.67 11.42 -12.84
C LEU A 352 46.66 12.07 -13.81
N ALA A 353 46.18 12.42 -15.01
CA ALA A 353 46.97 13.11 -16.02
C ALA A 353 46.14 14.14 -16.78
N ALA A 354 46.75 15.28 -17.11
CA ALA A 354 46.10 16.33 -17.89
C ALA A 354 46.99 16.79 -19.05
N PRO A 355 46.42 17.16 -20.20
CA PRO A 355 47.19 17.62 -21.34
C PRO A 355 47.74 19.04 -21.12
N GLN A 356 48.94 19.31 -21.62
CA GLN A 356 49.62 20.61 -21.56
C GLN A 356 49.85 21.21 -22.95
N GLU A 357 50.32 20.40 -23.89
CA GLU A 357 50.72 20.85 -25.24
C GLU A 357 50.59 19.70 -26.24
N ILE A 358 50.16 20.00 -27.47
CA ILE A 358 50.13 19.04 -28.57
C ILE A 358 51.41 19.21 -29.39
N LEU A 359 52.21 18.15 -29.47
CA LEU A 359 53.47 18.11 -30.21
C LEU A 359 53.19 17.69 -31.65
N VAL A 360 53.69 18.49 -32.60
CA VAL A 360 53.36 18.36 -34.02
C VAL A 360 54.61 18.25 -34.88
N GLU A 361 54.57 17.36 -35.87
CA GLU A 361 55.56 17.23 -36.94
C GLU A 361 54.86 17.49 -38.29
N ASP A 362 55.39 18.40 -39.11
CA ASP A 362 54.78 18.77 -40.40
C ASP A 362 53.29 19.14 -40.33
N ASN A 363 52.87 19.80 -39.24
CA ASN A 363 51.49 20.19 -38.93
C ASN A 363 50.51 19.02 -38.69
N GLN A 364 51.03 17.80 -38.48
CA GLN A 364 50.32 16.61 -38.04
C GLN A 364 50.64 16.31 -36.57
N VAL A 365 49.66 15.83 -35.80
CA VAL A 365 49.86 15.35 -34.43
C VAL A 365 50.88 14.19 -34.41
N ALA A 366 51.88 14.30 -33.53
CA ALA A 366 52.87 13.24 -33.29
C ALA A 366 52.84 12.72 -31.83
N ALA A 367 52.58 13.61 -30.87
CA ALA A 367 52.47 13.25 -29.46
C ALA A 367 51.65 14.28 -28.66
N LEU A 368 51.20 13.88 -27.47
CA LEU A 368 50.54 14.75 -26.48
C LEU A 368 51.39 14.86 -25.22
N ARG A 369 51.89 16.06 -24.92
CA ARG A 369 52.57 16.35 -23.66
C ARG A 369 51.55 16.48 -22.54
N CYS A 370 51.73 15.67 -21.51
CA CYS A 370 50.86 15.59 -20.34
C CYS A 370 51.63 15.94 -19.06
N ILE A 371 50.92 16.34 -18.02
CA ILE A 371 51.44 16.50 -16.66
C ILE A 371 50.70 15.54 -15.72
N ARG A 372 51.38 14.99 -14.70
CA ARG A 372 50.71 14.19 -13.68
C ARG A 372 49.88 15.09 -12.76
N MET A 373 48.78 14.54 -12.28
CA MET A 373 47.85 15.19 -11.37
C MET A 373 47.82 14.44 -10.03
N GLU A 374 47.42 15.13 -8.97
CA GLU A 374 47.04 14.54 -7.70
C GLU A 374 45.66 15.06 -7.26
N LEU A 375 44.99 14.33 -6.37
CA LEU A 375 43.68 14.72 -5.86
C LEU A 375 43.84 15.62 -4.64
N GLY A 376 43.42 16.89 -4.77
CA GLY A 376 43.28 17.84 -3.68
C GLY A 376 41.96 17.70 -2.93
N GLU A 377 41.54 18.76 -2.26
CA GLU A 377 40.27 18.81 -1.53
C GLU A 377 39.05 18.69 -2.46
N PRO A 378 37.93 18.10 -1.98
CA PRO A 378 36.64 18.13 -2.67
C PRO A 378 36.20 19.55 -3.05
N ASP A 379 35.62 19.70 -4.25
CA ASP A 379 34.89 20.90 -4.64
C ASP A 379 33.45 20.91 -4.08
N SER A 380 32.67 21.94 -4.42
CA SER A 380 31.28 22.07 -3.98
C SER A 380 30.34 20.97 -4.50
N SER A 381 30.79 20.17 -5.48
CA SER A 381 30.07 18.98 -5.95
C SER A 381 30.51 17.70 -5.22
N GLY A 382 31.41 17.81 -4.22
CA GLY A 382 31.97 16.66 -3.50
C GLY A 382 33.12 15.96 -4.24
N ARG A 383 33.43 16.35 -5.49
CA ARG A 383 34.49 15.72 -6.30
C ARG A 383 35.84 16.33 -5.97
N ARG A 384 36.87 15.50 -5.79
CA ARG A 384 38.22 15.98 -5.50
C ARG A 384 38.78 16.82 -6.66
N ARG A 385 39.40 17.95 -6.33
CA ARG A 385 40.00 18.85 -7.32
C ARG A 385 41.31 18.27 -7.84
N PRO A 386 41.53 18.19 -9.17
CA PRO A 386 42.81 17.75 -9.71
C PRO A 386 43.83 18.89 -9.61
N VAL A 387 45.01 18.60 -9.03
CA VAL A 387 46.12 19.55 -8.85
C VAL A 387 47.33 19.04 -9.64
N PRO A 388 47.98 19.87 -10.48
CA PRO A 388 49.16 19.44 -11.23
C PRO A 388 50.35 19.20 -10.28
N VAL A 389 51.05 18.09 -10.50
CA VAL A 389 52.30 17.78 -9.81
C VAL A 389 53.44 18.46 -10.58
N PRO A 390 54.16 19.44 -10.00
CA PRO A 390 55.25 20.12 -10.71
C PRO A 390 56.35 19.15 -11.16
N ASP A 391 57.01 19.45 -12.29
CA ASP A 391 58.14 18.70 -12.86
C ASP A 391 57.84 17.22 -13.17
N SER A 392 56.58 16.90 -13.53
CA SER A 392 56.09 15.54 -13.79
C SER A 392 55.63 15.31 -15.23
N GLU A 393 56.08 16.14 -16.16
CA GLU A 393 55.67 16.11 -17.55
C GLU A 393 56.17 14.83 -18.27
N PHE A 394 55.32 14.29 -19.15
CA PHE A 394 55.64 13.14 -19.99
C PHE A 394 54.90 13.24 -21.32
N ASP A 395 55.47 12.66 -22.38
CA ASP A 395 54.92 12.69 -23.72
C ASP A 395 54.24 11.35 -24.05
N LEU A 396 53.06 11.40 -24.67
CA LEU A 396 52.31 10.24 -25.16
C LEU A 396 52.27 10.25 -26.69
N ASP A 397 52.91 9.27 -27.32
CA ASP A 397 52.90 9.13 -28.77
C ASP A 397 51.48 8.82 -29.29
N CYS A 398 50.99 9.62 -30.23
CA CYS A 398 49.66 9.47 -30.81
C CYS A 398 49.59 10.17 -32.17
N ASP A 399 48.78 9.64 -33.10
CA ASP A 399 48.55 10.27 -34.40
C ASP A 399 47.19 10.99 -34.48
N GLN A 400 46.33 10.78 -33.48
CA GLN A 400 45.06 11.49 -33.34
C GLN A 400 44.72 11.79 -31.87
N ILE A 401 44.19 12.99 -31.62
CA ILE A 401 43.70 13.42 -30.30
C ILE A 401 42.23 13.80 -30.41
N ILE A 402 41.39 13.27 -29.51
CA ILE A 402 39.96 13.55 -29.48
C ILE A 402 39.55 14.16 -28.13
N PRO A 403 39.37 15.50 -28.04
CA PRO A 403 38.85 16.14 -26.84
C PRO A 403 37.38 15.82 -26.60
N ALA A 404 37.08 15.25 -25.43
CA ALA A 404 35.75 14.89 -24.94
C ALA A 404 35.53 15.40 -23.50
N ILE A 405 35.90 16.66 -23.24
CA ILE A 405 35.91 17.28 -21.91
C ILE A 405 34.61 18.02 -21.53
N GLY A 406 33.59 17.96 -22.37
CA GLY A 406 32.28 18.55 -22.11
C GLY A 406 31.61 19.11 -23.37
N GLN A 407 30.38 19.57 -23.19
CA GLN A 407 29.53 20.12 -24.25
C GLN A 407 28.90 21.43 -23.77
N GLN A 408 28.50 22.28 -24.71
CA GLN A 408 27.78 23.53 -24.46
C GLN A 408 26.74 23.77 -25.56
N PRO A 409 25.66 24.50 -25.26
CA PRO A 409 24.73 24.99 -26.27
C PRO A 409 25.42 25.88 -27.31
N ASP A 410 24.94 25.82 -28.55
CA ASP A 410 25.31 26.81 -29.57
C ASP A 410 24.29 27.96 -29.56
N LEU A 411 24.68 29.08 -28.97
CA LEU A 411 23.81 30.24 -28.80
C LEU A 411 23.79 31.16 -30.02
N ALA A 412 24.60 30.91 -31.06
CA ALA A 412 24.75 31.84 -32.19
C ALA A 412 23.43 32.12 -32.95
N ALA A 413 22.46 31.20 -32.87
CA ALA A 413 21.15 31.36 -33.51
C ALA A 413 20.13 32.15 -32.65
N ILE A 414 20.42 32.36 -31.35
CA ILE A 414 19.45 32.90 -30.38
C ILE A 414 19.99 34.04 -29.51
N ASN A 415 21.30 34.29 -29.52
CA ASN A 415 21.96 35.31 -28.69
C ASN A 415 21.60 36.75 -29.08
N GLU A 416 21.16 37.00 -30.30
CA GLU A 416 20.74 38.31 -30.80
C GLU A 416 19.22 38.54 -30.73
N ILE A 417 18.46 37.57 -30.21
CA ILE A 417 17.00 37.66 -30.09
C ILE A 417 16.63 38.49 -28.86
N GLU A 418 15.79 39.52 -29.07
CA GLU A 418 15.27 40.38 -28.00
C GLU A 418 14.45 39.56 -26.97
N ASP A 419 14.57 39.94 -25.70
CA ASP A 419 13.92 39.33 -24.52
C ASP A 419 14.34 37.89 -24.16
N LEU A 420 15.41 37.36 -24.76
CA LEU A 420 16.10 36.16 -24.28
C LEU A 420 17.32 36.51 -23.43
N SER A 421 17.41 35.92 -22.24
CA SER A 421 18.54 36.10 -21.31
C SER A 421 19.34 34.81 -21.17
N PHE A 422 20.63 34.94 -20.88
CA PHE A 422 21.56 33.82 -20.80
C PHE A 422 22.38 33.89 -19.52
N THR A 423 22.60 32.71 -18.92
CA THR A 423 23.42 32.60 -17.71
C THR A 423 24.90 32.79 -18.06
N ARG A 424 25.72 33.05 -17.03
CA ARG A 424 27.19 33.06 -17.16
C ARG A 424 27.82 31.77 -17.71
N TRP A 425 27.05 30.68 -17.74
CA TRP A 425 27.50 29.35 -18.18
C TRP A 425 27.17 29.05 -19.64
N GLY A 426 26.61 30.01 -20.38
CA GLY A 426 26.22 29.81 -21.78
C GLY A 426 24.97 28.94 -21.95
N THR A 427 24.08 28.98 -20.97
CA THR A 427 22.74 28.35 -21.03
C THR A 427 21.66 29.43 -21.01
N ILE A 428 20.45 29.11 -21.49
CA ILE A 428 19.33 30.06 -21.48
C ILE A 428 18.74 30.20 -20.07
N GLU A 429 18.32 31.41 -19.70
CA GLU A 429 17.57 31.67 -18.47
C GLU A 429 16.08 31.40 -18.68
N THR A 430 15.51 30.57 -17.81
CA THR A 430 14.07 30.30 -17.74
C THR A 430 13.60 30.25 -16.30
N ASP A 431 12.29 30.44 -16.11
CA ASP A 431 11.66 30.15 -14.84
C ASP A 431 11.73 28.64 -14.53
N PRO A 432 12.19 28.22 -13.33
CA PRO A 432 12.49 26.82 -13.03
C PRO A 432 11.25 25.93 -12.88
N VAL A 433 10.04 26.52 -12.75
CA VAL A 433 8.78 25.78 -12.63
C VAL A 433 8.06 25.74 -13.97
N THR A 434 8.00 26.88 -14.65
CA THR A 434 7.19 27.08 -15.85
C THR A 434 7.98 26.91 -17.15
N PHE A 435 9.31 26.95 -17.11
CA PHE A 435 10.18 26.89 -18.29
C PHE A 435 9.96 28.05 -19.29
N ALA A 436 9.23 29.09 -18.88
CA ALA A 436 9.03 30.28 -19.66
C ALA A 436 10.33 31.09 -19.75
N THR A 437 10.58 31.68 -20.92
CA THR A 437 11.67 32.64 -21.12
C THR A 437 11.19 34.07 -20.83
N GLY A 438 12.07 35.06 -20.98
CA GLY A 438 11.66 36.48 -20.91
C GLY A 438 10.76 36.92 -22.06
N ARG A 439 10.69 36.14 -23.15
CA ARG A 439 9.88 36.42 -24.33
C ARG A 439 8.54 35.69 -24.25
N ASP A 440 7.46 36.45 -24.40
CA ASP A 440 6.09 35.93 -24.31
C ASP A 440 5.82 34.83 -25.35
N GLY A 441 5.15 33.76 -24.92
CA GLY A 441 4.90 32.57 -25.74
C GLY A 441 6.12 31.70 -26.07
N VAL A 442 7.32 32.03 -25.55
CA VAL A 442 8.56 31.26 -25.80
C VAL A 442 9.03 30.55 -24.53
N PHE A 443 9.25 29.25 -24.65
CA PHE A 443 9.67 28.34 -23.60
C PHE A 443 11.00 27.67 -23.97
N ALA A 444 11.79 27.25 -23.00
CA ALA A 444 13.05 26.54 -23.26
C ALA A 444 13.39 25.51 -22.18
N GLY A 445 14.02 24.40 -22.57
CA GLY A 445 14.34 23.32 -21.65
C GLY A 445 15.31 22.29 -22.21
N GLY A 446 15.59 21.26 -21.41
CA GLY A 446 16.64 20.28 -21.70
C GLY A 446 18.04 20.89 -21.60
N ASP A 447 19.00 20.35 -22.36
CA ASP A 447 20.41 20.76 -22.23
C ASP A 447 20.67 22.24 -22.57
N LEU A 448 19.75 22.91 -23.27
CA LEU A 448 19.84 24.36 -23.52
C LEU A 448 19.72 25.16 -22.20
N GLN A 449 18.93 24.68 -21.25
CA GLN A 449 18.67 25.31 -19.95
C GLN A 449 19.69 24.85 -18.90
N THR A 450 19.88 23.54 -18.77
CA THR A 450 20.70 22.96 -17.69
C THR A 450 22.17 22.82 -18.02
N GLY A 451 22.54 22.95 -19.30
CA GLY A 451 23.76 22.34 -19.83
C GLY A 451 23.58 20.82 -19.99
N PRO A 452 24.63 20.11 -20.42
CA PRO A 452 24.55 18.68 -20.74
C PRO A 452 24.04 17.86 -19.56
N TRP A 453 22.90 17.18 -19.75
CA TRP A 453 22.27 16.36 -18.72
C TRP A 453 21.90 14.97 -19.27
N VAL A 454 21.19 14.19 -18.46
CA VAL A 454 20.78 12.83 -18.81
C VAL A 454 19.46 12.86 -19.57
N ALA A 455 19.27 11.97 -20.54
CA ALA A 455 18.11 11.98 -21.43
C ALA A 455 16.76 11.99 -20.68
N ILE A 456 16.66 11.28 -19.55
CA ILE A 456 15.44 11.25 -18.73
C ILE A 456 15.11 12.62 -18.10
N GLY A 457 16.13 13.43 -17.78
CA GLY A 457 15.95 14.80 -17.31
C GLY A 457 15.46 15.73 -18.42
N ALA A 458 15.97 15.54 -19.64
CA ALA A 458 15.49 16.26 -20.82
C ALA A 458 14.03 15.89 -21.17
N VAL A 459 13.64 14.62 -21.04
CA VAL A 459 12.23 14.19 -21.15
C VAL A 459 11.37 14.88 -20.10
N ALA A 460 11.81 14.90 -18.84
CA ALA A 460 11.09 15.60 -17.77
C ALA A 460 10.88 17.09 -18.10
N ALA A 461 11.92 17.79 -18.56
CA ALA A 461 11.83 19.19 -18.98
C ALA A 461 10.84 19.39 -20.14
N GLY A 462 10.84 18.49 -21.13
CA GLY A 462 9.88 18.52 -22.24
C GLY A 462 8.42 18.39 -21.78
N ARG A 463 8.15 17.46 -20.86
CA ARG A 463 6.81 17.28 -20.27
C ARG A 463 6.37 18.51 -19.47
N GLU A 464 7.23 19.02 -18.60
CA GLU A 464 6.89 20.20 -17.79
C GLU A 464 6.67 21.44 -18.66
N ALA A 465 7.45 21.62 -19.72
CA ALA A 465 7.24 22.69 -20.69
C ALA A 465 5.90 22.54 -21.45
N ALA A 466 5.52 21.31 -21.84
CA ALA A 466 4.23 21.06 -22.49
C ALA A 466 3.04 21.44 -21.59
N GLU A 467 3.08 21.11 -20.29
CA GLU A 467 2.05 21.54 -19.34
C GLU A 467 1.99 23.07 -19.21
N SER A 468 3.13 23.75 -19.19
CA SER A 468 3.18 25.22 -19.19
C SER A 468 2.58 25.82 -20.47
N ILE A 469 2.92 25.27 -21.64
CA ILE A 469 2.37 25.71 -22.93
C ILE A 469 0.86 25.55 -22.95
N VAL A 470 0.33 24.42 -22.50
CA VAL A 470 -1.13 24.18 -22.41
C VAL A 470 -1.78 25.23 -21.52
N ARG A 471 -1.23 25.47 -20.32
CA ARG A 471 -1.76 26.48 -19.39
C ARG A 471 -1.69 27.89 -19.93
N TYR A 472 -0.59 28.24 -20.60
CA TYR A 472 -0.41 29.52 -21.27
C TYR A 472 -1.48 29.75 -22.34
N LEU A 473 -1.73 28.75 -23.21
CA LEU A 473 -2.77 28.82 -24.24
C LEU A 473 -4.18 28.90 -23.64
N ASP A 474 -4.40 28.29 -22.47
CA ASP A 474 -5.66 28.37 -21.73
C ASP A 474 -5.82 29.65 -20.90
N GLY A 475 -4.81 30.52 -20.83
CA GLY A 475 -4.79 31.70 -19.95
C GLY A 475 -4.80 31.36 -18.46
N ARG A 476 -4.32 30.18 -18.09
CA ARG A 476 -4.21 29.69 -16.69
C ARG A 476 -2.83 30.03 -16.11
N ASP A 477 -2.78 30.15 -14.79
CA ASP A 477 -1.51 30.27 -14.07
C ASP A 477 -0.63 29.02 -14.31
N MET A 478 0.53 29.25 -14.93
CA MET A 478 1.49 28.20 -15.29
C MET A 478 2.13 27.53 -14.08
N ALA A 479 2.26 28.23 -12.94
CA ALA A 479 2.94 27.75 -11.73
C ALA A 479 1.99 27.09 -10.71
N ALA A 480 0.70 27.39 -10.77
CA ALA A 480 -0.29 26.94 -9.77
C ALA A 480 -0.26 25.42 -9.53
N GLY A 481 0.00 25.01 -8.29
CA GLY A 481 0.01 23.60 -7.86
C GLY A 481 1.20 22.78 -8.35
N ARG A 482 2.26 23.43 -8.88
CA ARG A 482 3.49 22.77 -9.39
C ARG A 482 4.73 23.06 -8.53
N GLU A 483 4.55 23.68 -7.37
CA GLU A 483 5.63 23.88 -6.41
C GLU A 483 6.06 22.55 -5.79
N ALA A 484 7.36 22.42 -5.49
CA ALA A 484 7.88 21.24 -4.80
C ALA A 484 7.26 21.14 -3.41
N LEU A 485 6.44 20.12 -3.18
CA LEU A 485 5.90 19.83 -1.86
C LEU A 485 7.07 19.50 -0.90
N PRO A 486 7.05 19.99 0.35
CA PRO A 486 8.06 19.62 1.32
C PRO A 486 8.02 18.10 1.54
N GLN A 487 9.18 17.44 1.37
CA GLN A 487 9.31 16.02 1.72
C GLN A 487 9.03 15.85 3.22
N LYS A 488 8.22 14.85 3.57
CA LYS A 488 8.02 14.44 4.96
C LYS A 488 9.35 13.97 5.54
N GLU A 489 9.60 14.24 6.82
CA GLU A 489 10.81 13.79 7.52
C GLU A 489 10.92 12.25 7.59
N VAL A 490 9.78 11.55 7.65
CA VAL A 490 9.70 10.08 7.60
C VAL A 490 8.63 9.68 6.58
N PRO A 491 9.00 9.03 5.46
CA PRO A 491 8.03 8.52 4.50
C PRO A 491 7.30 7.28 5.00
N ASP A 492 6.03 7.17 4.65
CA ASP A 492 5.18 5.99 4.91
C ASP A 492 5.42 4.93 3.83
N TRP A 493 6.38 4.04 4.08
CA TRP A 493 6.72 2.92 3.21
C TRP A 493 6.62 1.60 3.95
N CYS A 494 6.44 0.51 3.20
CA CYS A 494 6.39 -0.83 3.78
C CYS A 494 7.65 -1.15 4.60
N ALA A 495 7.48 -1.94 5.67
CA ALA A 495 8.60 -2.49 6.40
C ALA A 495 9.42 -3.42 5.51
N LEU A 496 10.73 -3.51 5.76
CA LEU A 496 11.57 -4.49 5.10
C LEU A 496 11.31 -5.87 5.71
N PRO A 497 11.26 -6.94 4.90
CA PRO A 497 11.17 -8.29 5.43
C PRO A 497 12.44 -8.66 6.20
N GLU A 498 12.28 -9.18 7.41
CA GLU A 498 13.39 -9.67 8.24
C GLU A 498 13.72 -11.13 7.90
N GLY A 499 15.01 -11.50 7.97
CA GLY A 499 15.45 -12.90 7.88
C GLY A 499 15.36 -13.55 6.49
N GLN A 500 15.05 -12.80 5.42
CA GLN A 500 15.07 -13.35 4.05
C GLN A 500 16.51 -13.58 3.55
N PRO A 501 16.78 -14.71 2.88
CA PRO A 501 18.08 -14.92 2.24
C PRO A 501 18.26 -13.93 1.07
N PRO A 502 19.51 -13.47 0.82
CA PRO A 502 19.78 -12.56 -0.29
C PRO A 502 19.48 -13.26 -1.63
N ILE A 503 18.79 -12.54 -2.52
CA ILE A 503 18.48 -12.99 -3.88
C ILE A 503 19.38 -12.21 -4.84
N PRO A 504 20.26 -12.88 -5.61
CA PRO A 504 21.19 -12.19 -6.50
C PRO A 504 20.42 -11.44 -7.60
N ARG A 505 20.96 -10.28 -8.00
CA ARG A 505 20.49 -9.56 -9.18
C ARG A 505 20.77 -10.35 -10.45
N VAL A 506 19.85 -10.29 -11.40
CA VAL A 506 20.04 -10.90 -12.72
C VAL A 506 21.05 -10.08 -13.53
N ASP A 507 22.12 -10.74 -13.98
CA ASP A 507 23.15 -10.14 -14.83
C ASP A 507 22.63 -9.90 -16.26
N MET A 508 23.05 -8.77 -16.86
CA MET A 508 22.72 -8.46 -18.26
C MET A 508 23.58 -9.33 -19.19
N PRO A 509 22.99 -10.15 -20.08
CA PRO A 509 23.76 -10.84 -21.10
C PRO A 509 24.37 -9.84 -22.07
N GLU A 510 25.63 -10.04 -22.42
CA GLU A 510 26.36 -9.16 -23.34
C GLU A 510 27.00 -9.96 -24.48
N LEU A 511 27.29 -9.29 -25.61
CA LEU A 511 28.05 -9.86 -26.71
C LEU A 511 29.46 -10.29 -26.29
N GLU A 512 30.04 -11.27 -26.98
CA GLU A 512 31.44 -11.68 -26.77
C GLU A 512 32.42 -10.56 -27.18
N ASN A 513 33.52 -10.41 -26.43
CA ASN A 513 34.48 -9.30 -26.61
C ASN A 513 35.06 -9.20 -28.03
N GLU A 514 35.29 -10.32 -28.70
CA GLU A 514 35.80 -10.36 -30.09
C GLU A 514 34.83 -9.69 -31.08
N GLU A 515 33.52 -9.82 -30.86
CA GLU A 515 32.50 -9.15 -31.68
C GLU A 515 32.27 -7.69 -31.30
N ARG A 516 32.52 -7.33 -30.03
CA ARG A 516 32.37 -5.94 -29.54
C ARG A 516 33.31 -4.98 -30.25
N THR A 517 34.56 -5.38 -30.48
CA THR A 517 35.61 -4.49 -30.99
C THR A 517 35.59 -4.28 -32.50
N CYS A 518 34.80 -5.05 -33.25
CA CYS A 518 34.77 -4.99 -34.73
C CYS A 518 33.38 -4.75 -35.32
N THR A 519 32.33 -4.65 -34.49
CA THR A 519 30.96 -4.41 -34.95
C THR A 519 30.26 -3.32 -34.15
N PHE A 520 29.22 -2.74 -34.75
CA PHE A 520 28.29 -1.83 -34.07
C PHE A 520 26.99 -2.55 -33.64
N LYS A 521 27.01 -3.90 -33.53
CA LYS A 521 25.88 -4.64 -32.97
C LYS A 521 25.67 -4.22 -31.51
N GLU A 522 24.43 -4.30 -31.04
CA GLU A 522 24.07 -3.96 -29.67
C GLU A 522 24.82 -4.87 -28.68
N VAL A 523 25.55 -4.27 -27.72
CA VAL A 523 26.40 -5.01 -26.77
C VAL A 523 25.57 -5.71 -25.72
N GLU A 524 24.65 -4.99 -25.05
CA GLU A 524 23.70 -5.58 -24.12
C GLU A 524 22.58 -6.29 -24.89
N LEU A 525 22.37 -7.59 -24.66
CA LEU A 525 21.42 -8.41 -25.41
C LEU A 525 19.99 -8.37 -24.84
N GLY A 526 19.81 -7.81 -23.64
CA GLY A 526 18.52 -7.75 -22.95
C GLY A 526 18.22 -9.01 -22.14
N LEU A 527 17.28 -8.88 -21.20
CA LEU A 527 16.76 -10.02 -20.44
C LEU A 527 15.58 -10.64 -21.20
N ASP A 528 15.48 -11.96 -21.17
CA ASP A 528 14.27 -12.63 -21.64
C ASP A 528 13.09 -12.45 -20.66
N ALA A 529 11.92 -12.95 -21.06
CA ALA A 529 10.69 -12.82 -20.28
C ALA A 529 10.77 -13.47 -18.89
N GLU A 530 11.43 -14.63 -18.78
CA GLU A 530 11.52 -15.38 -17.53
C GLU A 530 12.49 -14.70 -16.55
N ALA A 531 13.68 -14.34 -17.03
CA ALA A 531 14.67 -13.58 -16.28
C ALA A 531 14.13 -12.21 -15.84
N GLY A 532 13.40 -11.52 -16.72
CA GLY A 532 12.73 -10.25 -16.40
C GLY A 532 11.63 -10.39 -15.34
N GLN A 533 10.82 -11.44 -15.40
CA GLN A 533 9.81 -11.73 -14.38
C GLN A 533 10.44 -12.06 -13.01
N ALA A 534 11.48 -12.89 -13.00
CA ALA A 534 12.21 -13.25 -11.79
C ALA A 534 12.86 -12.03 -11.13
N GLU A 535 13.50 -11.17 -11.92
CA GLU A 535 14.08 -9.92 -11.41
C GLU A 535 12.99 -8.96 -10.88
N ALA A 536 11.84 -8.86 -11.55
CA ALA A 536 10.72 -8.06 -11.08
C ALA A 536 10.05 -8.58 -9.79
N ASP A 537 10.06 -9.91 -9.56
CA ASP A 537 9.52 -10.53 -8.35
C ASP A 537 10.29 -10.16 -7.08
N ARG A 538 11.56 -9.72 -7.21
CA ARG A 538 12.38 -9.19 -6.10
C ARG A 538 11.85 -7.86 -5.53
N CYS A 539 10.88 -7.21 -6.18
CA CYS A 539 10.34 -5.92 -5.79
C CYS A 539 9.62 -5.96 -4.43
N LEU A 540 10.06 -5.10 -3.50
CA LEU A 540 9.53 -5.03 -2.13
C LEU A 540 8.18 -4.31 -1.99
N ASN A 541 7.62 -3.77 -3.06
CA ASN A 541 6.37 -2.99 -3.04
C ASN A 541 6.36 -1.83 -2.02
N CYS A 542 7.42 -1.02 -2.03
CA CYS A 542 7.67 0.05 -1.05
C CYS A 542 6.48 0.99 -0.79
N GLY A 543 5.69 1.32 -1.81
CA GLY A 543 4.51 2.20 -1.69
C GLY A 543 3.21 1.50 -1.29
N TYR A 544 3.24 0.23 -0.86
CA TYR A 544 2.07 -0.63 -0.77
C TYR A 544 1.41 -0.77 -2.16
N CYS A 545 0.27 -0.11 -2.41
CA CYS A 545 -0.29 0.00 -3.75
C CYS A 545 0.69 0.62 -4.76
N CYS A 546 0.89 -0.05 -5.89
CA CYS A 546 1.78 0.43 -6.96
C CYS A 546 1.13 1.43 -7.93
N GLU A 547 -0.10 1.88 -7.67
CA GLU A 547 -0.85 2.81 -8.53
C GLU A 547 -0.88 2.40 -10.03
N CYS A 548 -0.98 1.10 -10.33
CA CYS A 548 -1.07 0.58 -11.71
C CYS A 548 -2.45 0.75 -12.37
N GLU A 549 -3.41 1.35 -11.65
CA GLU A 549 -4.79 1.66 -12.08
C GLU A 549 -5.65 0.47 -12.55
N GLN A 550 -5.14 -0.77 -12.53
CA GLN A 550 -5.88 -1.97 -12.90
C GLN A 550 -7.21 -2.10 -12.13
N CYS A 551 -7.20 -1.76 -10.84
CA CYS A 551 -8.41 -1.77 -10.01
C CYS A 551 -9.46 -0.72 -10.42
N VAL A 552 -9.05 0.40 -11.02
CA VAL A 552 -9.97 1.40 -11.57
C VAL A 552 -10.66 0.82 -12.80
N HIS A 553 -9.90 0.24 -13.73
CA HIS A 553 -10.44 -0.37 -14.95
C HIS A 553 -11.37 -1.56 -14.67
N ALA A 554 -11.10 -2.34 -13.62
CA ALA A 554 -11.94 -3.47 -13.21
C ALA A 554 -13.21 -3.04 -12.45
N CYS A 555 -13.29 -1.80 -11.95
CA CYS A 555 -14.40 -1.36 -11.12
C CYS A 555 -15.59 -0.85 -11.95
N LEU A 556 -16.52 -1.73 -12.29
CA LEU A 556 -17.74 -1.38 -13.03
C LEU A 556 -18.63 -0.35 -12.30
N ALA A 557 -18.56 -0.29 -10.97
CA ALA A 557 -19.31 0.67 -10.16
C ALA A 557 -18.63 2.06 -10.06
N GLU A 558 -17.45 2.23 -10.66
CA GLU A 558 -16.65 3.47 -10.61
C GLU A 558 -16.44 3.98 -9.17
N ALA A 559 -16.20 3.04 -8.25
CA ALA A 559 -16.04 3.29 -6.83
C ALA A 559 -14.58 3.54 -6.42
N VAL A 560 -13.59 3.07 -7.19
CA VAL A 560 -12.17 3.25 -6.88
C VAL A 560 -11.72 4.66 -7.27
N ASP A 561 -11.13 5.38 -6.32
CA ASP A 561 -10.62 6.75 -6.52
C ASP A 561 -9.29 6.95 -5.78
N HIS A 562 -8.19 6.88 -6.54
CA HIS A 562 -6.83 7.09 -6.01
C HIS A 562 -6.51 8.56 -5.67
N SER A 563 -7.38 9.50 -6.04
CA SER A 563 -7.19 10.94 -5.80
C SER A 563 -7.68 11.40 -4.42
N GLN A 564 -8.43 10.56 -3.69
CA GLN A 564 -8.91 10.86 -2.35
C GLN A 564 -7.78 11.35 -1.44
N GLN A 565 -8.02 12.48 -0.76
CA GLN A 565 -7.10 13.07 0.19
C GLN A 565 -7.62 12.90 1.62
N PRO A 566 -6.73 12.94 2.64
CA PRO A 566 -7.17 13.02 4.02
C PRO A 566 -8.08 14.23 4.25
N VAL A 567 -9.12 14.06 5.06
CA VAL A 567 -10.10 15.12 5.36
C VAL A 567 -10.16 15.33 6.87
N ASP A 568 -10.07 16.59 7.30
CA ASP A 568 -10.38 16.98 8.67
C ASP A 568 -11.87 17.29 8.81
N LEU A 569 -12.56 16.49 9.61
CA LEU A 569 -13.98 16.65 9.92
C LEU A 569 -14.15 17.37 11.26
N GLU A 570 -14.99 18.40 11.30
CA GLU A 570 -15.44 19.03 12.55
C GLU A 570 -16.86 18.54 12.87
N LEU A 571 -17.01 17.83 13.99
CA LEU A 571 -18.25 17.26 14.47
C LEU A 571 -18.72 18.00 15.73
N GLU A 572 -19.99 18.42 15.75
CA GLU A 572 -20.61 18.92 16.98
C GLU A 572 -21.36 17.77 17.66
N VAL A 573 -20.94 17.40 18.87
CA VAL A 573 -21.51 16.28 19.63
C VAL A 573 -21.82 16.70 21.05
N GLY A 574 -22.90 16.15 21.62
CA GLY A 574 -23.28 16.46 23.00
C GLY A 574 -22.47 15.70 24.05
N SER A 575 -22.03 14.48 23.74
CA SER A 575 -21.26 13.61 24.63
C SER A 575 -20.30 12.74 23.81
N ILE A 576 -19.26 12.22 24.45
CA ILE A 576 -18.25 11.35 23.83
C ILE A 576 -18.16 10.05 24.64
N VAL A 577 -18.22 8.91 23.96
CA VAL A 577 -18.01 7.59 24.55
C VAL A 577 -16.77 6.97 23.91
N LEU A 578 -15.78 6.62 24.72
CA LEU A 578 -14.50 6.07 24.28
C LEU A 578 -14.49 4.54 24.44
N CYS A 579 -14.41 3.85 23.31
CA CYS A 579 -14.26 2.40 23.22
C CYS A 579 -13.16 1.97 22.22
N PRO A 580 -11.93 2.51 22.29
CA PRO A 580 -10.87 2.25 21.30
C PRO A 580 -10.29 0.83 21.32
N GLY A 581 -10.73 -0.04 22.24
CA GLY A 581 -10.12 -1.35 22.46
C GLY A 581 -8.77 -1.23 23.18
N ASN A 582 -7.94 -2.27 23.07
CA ASN A 582 -6.56 -2.34 23.59
C ASN A 582 -5.75 -3.35 22.79
N GLN A 583 -4.44 -3.42 23.03
CA GLN A 583 -3.54 -4.35 22.36
C GLN A 583 -3.20 -5.54 23.26
N VAL A 584 -2.72 -6.62 22.65
CA VAL A 584 -2.11 -7.74 23.37
C VAL A 584 -0.61 -7.46 23.60
N PHE A 585 -0.04 -8.11 24.61
CA PHE A 585 1.39 -8.11 24.84
C PHE A 585 2.11 -8.72 23.64
N ASP A 586 3.15 -8.03 23.18
CA ASP A 586 4.03 -8.45 22.09
C ASP A 586 5.11 -9.42 22.60
N PRO A 587 5.07 -10.71 22.21
CA PRO A 587 6.04 -11.71 22.65
C PRO A 587 7.46 -11.49 22.13
N ALA A 588 7.66 -10.67 21.09
CA ALA A 588 9.01 -10.36 20.59
C ALA A 588 9.90 -9.72 21.66
N LYS A 589 9.29 -9.12 22.70
CA LYS A 589 9.98 -8.56 23.88
C LYS A 589 10.61 -9.61 24.81
N VAL A 590 10.29 -10.88 24.61
CA VAL A 590 10.76 -12.04 25.39
C VAL A 590 11.18 -13.19 24.46
N GLU A 591 11.63 -12.83 23.25
CA GLU A 591 11.98 -13.77 22.19
C GLU A 591 13.06 -14.77 22.63
N GLU A 592 13.98 -14.35 23.51
CA GLU A 592 15.06 -15.20 24.03
C GLU A 592 14.58 -16.40 24.87
N PHE A 593 13.29 -16.45 25.24
CA PHE A 593 12.71 -17.51 26.04
C PHE A 593 11.69 -18.37 25.29
N TYR A 594 10.94 -17.75 24.37
CA TYR A 594 9.78 -18.41 23.77
C TYR A 594 9.91 -18.63 22.27
N HIS A 595 10.82 -17.96 21.57
CA HIS A 595 11.03 -18.14 20.13
C HIS A 595 9.77 -17.91 19.27
N HIS A 596 8.95 -16.89 19.60
CA HIS A 596 7.70 -16.61 18.86
C HIS A 596 7.98 -16.08 17.45
N SER A 597 8.92 -15.15 17.32
CA SER A 597 9.28 -14.56 16.02
C SER A 597 10.18 -15.46 15.19
N THR A 598 10.95 -16.34 15.82
CA THR A 598 11.95 -17.19 15.17
C THR A 598 11.49 -18.63 14.90
N HIS A 599 10.37 -19.08 15.49
CA HIS A 599 9.89 -20.45 15.31
C HIS A 599 8.39 -20.50 14.92
N PRO A 600 8.03 -21.07 13.74
CA PRO A 600 6.67 -21.00 13.19
C PRO A 600 5.59 -21.71 14.02
N ASN A 601 5.95 -22.71 14.83
CA ASN A 601 4.99 -23.44 15.68
C ASN A 601 4.82 -22.87 17.10
N VAL A 602 5.47 -21.73 17.40
CA VAL A 602 5.16 -20.96 18.61
C VAL A 602 4.23 -19.83 18.20
N LEU A 603 3.01 -19.85 18.71
CA LEU A 603 1.96 -18.90 18.34
C LEU A 603 1.42 -18.19 19.56
N THR A 604 0.92 -16.99 19.40
CA THR A 604 0.03 -16.34 20.36
C THR A 604 -1.35 -16.98 20.33
N SER A 605 -2.09 -16.82 21.42
CA SER A 605 -3.51 -17.19 21.48
C SER A 605 -4.34 -16.57 20.35
N LEU A 606 -4.05 -15.32 19.96
CA LEU A 606 -4.80 -14.67 18.88
C LEU A 606 -4.48 -15.24 17.49
N GLU A 607 -3.23 -15.59 17.21
CA GLU A 607 -2.83 -16.31 15.99
C GLU A 607 -3.50 -17.68 15.93
N PHE A 608 -3.52 -18.41 17.04
CA PHE A 608 -4.19 -19.70 17.12
C PHE A 608 -5.71 -19.61 16.90
N GLU A 609 -6.35 -18.56 17.44
CA GLU A 609 -7.75 -18.25 17.15
C GLU A 609 -8.01 -17.97 15.66
N ARG A 610 -7.04 -17.37 14.94
CA ARG A 610 -7.15 -17.21 13.49
C ARG A 610 -7.08 -18.56 12.77
N ILE A 611 -6.19 -19.48 13.18
CA ILE A 611 -6.14 -20.85 12.63
C ILE A 611 -7.48 -21.57 12.84
N LEU A 612 -8.03 -21.52 14.05
CA LEU A 612 -9.32 -22.19 14.35
C LEU A 612 -10.54 -21.50 13.71
N SER A 613 -10.39 -20.30 13.16
CA SER A 613 -11.49 -19.53 12.59
C SER A 613 -11.83 -19.99 11.16
N ALA A 614 -13.12 -20.22 10.88
CA ALA A 614 -13.61 -20.54 9.52
C ALA A 614 -13.33 -19.43 8.48
N SER A 615 -13.16 -18.18 8.93
CA SER A 615 -12.74 -17.05 8.08
C SER A 615 -11.26 -16.72 8.19
N GLY A 616 -10.46 -17.62 8.79
CA GLY A 616 -9.02 -17.49 8.94
C GLY A 616 -8.23 -18.25 7.87
N PRO A 617 -6.89 -18.22 7.95
CA PRO A 617 -5.98 -18.69 6.90
C PRO A 617 -6.14 -20.17 6.56
N THR A 618 -6.52 -20.99 7.53
CA THR A 618 -6.68 -22.44 7.38
C THR A 618 -8.15 -22.86 7.30
N MET A 619 -9.08 -21.91 7.17
CA MET A 619 -10.53 -22.15 7.12
C MET A 619 -11.07 -22.97 8.32
N GLY A 620 -10.39 -22.91 9.47
CA GLY A 620 -10.72 -23.65 10.68
C GLY A 620 -10.02 -25.01 10.80
N HIS A 621 -9.25 -25.45 9.80
CA HIS A 621 -8.46 -26.68 9.91
C HIS A 621 -7.28 -26.47 10.86
N LEU A 622 -7.19 -27.33 11.88
CA LEU A 622 -6.14 -27.28 12.89
C LEU A 622 -4.85 -27.87 12.30
N VAL A 623 -3.94 -26.98 11.89
CA VAL A 623 -2.65 -27.36 11.30
C VAL A 623 -1.50 -26.56 11.88
N ARG A 624 -0.31 -27.16 11.85
CA ARG A 624 0.97 -26.54 12.21
C ARG A 624 1.40 -25.56 11.11
N PRO A 625 1.80 -24.32 11.43
CA PRO A 625 2.29 -23.38 10.41
C PRO A 625 3.56 -23.82 9.69
N SER A 626 4.42 -24.64 10.32
CA SER A 626 5.69 -25.04 9.71
C SER A 626 5.54 -25.97 8.50
N ASP A 627 4.57 -26.90 8.56
CA ASP A 627 4.45 -27.98 7.58
C ASP A 627 3.01 -28.35 7.17
N ASN A 628 2.01 -27.60 7.66
CA ASN A 628 0.58 -27.83 7.46
C ASN A 628 0.08 -29.21 7.91
N LYS A 629 0.80 -29.91 8.81
CA LYS A 629 0.31 -31.17 9.39
C LYS A 629 -0.58 -30.92 10.60
N GLU A 630 -1.44 -31.87 10.90
CA GLU A 630 -2.26 -31.85 12.11
C GLU A 630 -1.40 -32.14 13.35
N PRO A 631 -1.50 -31.33 14.42
CA PRO A 631 -0.78 -31.58 15.65
C PRO A 631 -1.42 -32.72 16.45
N THR A 632 -0.60 -33.48 17.15
CA THR A 632 -0.99 -34.52 18.12
C THR A 632 -0.86 -34.05 19.57
N ARG A 633 0.01 -33.07 19.84
CA ARG A 633 0.19 -32.46 21.17
C ARG A 633 0.37 -30.95 21.11
N ILE A 634 -0.41 -30.22 21.91
CA ILE A 634 -0.34 -28.76 22.02
C ILE A 634 -0.20 -28.33 23.48
N ALA A 635 0.72 -27.40 23.75
CA ALA A 635 0.90 -26.76 25.04
C ALA A 635 0.42 -25.31 25.04
N TRP A 636 -0.32 -24.87 26.06
CA TRP A 636 -0.64 -23.47 26.31
C TRP A 636 0.13 -22.94 27.51
N LEU A 637 0.83 -21.82 27.34
CA LEU A 637 1.57 -21.16 28.43
C LEU A 637 0.79 -19.95 28.94
N GLN A 638 0.31 -20.03 30.19
CA GLN A 638 -0.50 -18.97 30.79
C GLN A 638 0.32 -17.75 31.23
N CYS A 639 -0.37 -16.59 31.25
CA CYS A 639 0.14 -15.33 31.81
C CYS A 639 1.37 -14.77 31.07
N VAL A 640 1.50 -14.98 29.76
CA VAL A 640 2.56 -14.33 28.98
C VAL A 640 2.25 -12.83 28.88
N GLY A 641 3.17 -11.98 29.36
CA GLY A 641 2.95 -10.53 29.41
C GLY A 641 1.96 -10.04 30.48
N SER A 642 1.56 -10.91 31.40
CA SER A 642 0.64 -10.61 32.52
C SER A 642 1.16 -11.17 33.83
N ARG A 643 0.86 -10.49 34.95
CA ARG A 643 1.43 -10.83 36.26
C ARG A 643 2.95 -10.94 36.22
N ASP A 644 3.56 -10.04 35.45
CA ASP A 644 5.00 -9.92 35.25
C ASP A 644 5.45 -8.49 35.55
N THR A 645 5.92 -8.29 36.78
CA THR A 645 6.51 -7.02 37.22
C THR A 645 7.98 -6.88 36.86
N ASN A 646 8.61 -7.93 36.32
CA ASN A 646 10.04 -7.94 36.03
C ASN A 646 10.33 -7.44 34.61
N ARG A 647 9.62 -7.97 33.60
CA ARG A 647 9.92 -7.68 32.18
C ARG A 647 9.08 -6.55 31.59
N CYS A 648 7.76 -6.56 31.85
CA CYS A 648 6.85 -5.57 31.25
C CYS A 648 6.18 -4.63 32.26
N GLY A 649 6.26 -4.93 33.56
CA GLY A 649 5.64 -4.11 34.62
C GLY A 649 4.14 -4.36 34.79
N ASN A 650 3.54 -5.27 34.01
CA ASN A 650 2.14 -5.63 34.09
C ASN A 650 1.89 -6.57 35.29
N GLY A 651 1.78 -5.98 36.49
CA GLY A 651 1.51 -6.73 37.74
C GLY A 651 0.09 -7.26 37.90
N TYR A 652 -0.81 -6.94 36.96
CA TYR A 652 -2.22 -7.32 37.00
C TYR A 652 -2.50 -8.61 36.21
N CYS A 653 -3.67 -9.21 36.45
CA CYS A 653 -4.21 -10.30 35.64
C CYS A 653 -5.08 -9.72 34.52
N SER A 654 -4.93 -10.20 33.28
CA SER A 654 -5.82 -9.78 32.18
C SER A 654 -7.22 -10.39 32.22
N SER A 655 -7.51 -11.24 33.20
CA SER A 655 -8.82 -11.87 33.45
C SER A 655 -9.39 -12.76 32.33
N MET A 656 -8.73 -12.83 31.17
CA MET A 656 -9.19 -13.51 29.97
C MET A 656 -8.33 -14.74 29.61
N CYS A 657 -7.03 -14.73 29.97
CA CYS A 657 -6.06 -15.73 29.52
C CYS A 657 -6.41 -17.17 29.84
N CYS A 658 -6.98 -17.40 31.03
CA CYS A 658 -7.42 -18.73 31.41
C CYS A 658 -8.61 -19.18 30.56
N MET A 659 -9.56 -18.28 30.28
CA MET A 659 -10.80 -18.65 29.59
C MET A 659 -10.57 -18.91 28.10
N TYR A 660 -9.78 -18.09 27.40
CA TYR A 660 -9.52 -18.35 25.98
C TYR A 660 -8.67 -19.61 25.81
N ALA A 661 -7.68 -19.90 26.66
CA ALA A 661 -6.88 -21.12 26.50
C ALA A 661 -7.70 -22.38 26.76
N ILE A 662 -8.61 -22.36 27.74
CA ILE A 662 -9.55 -23.47 27.97
C ILE A 662 -10.46 -23.65 26.74
N LYS A 663 -10.96 -22.55 26.18
CA LYS A 663 -11.79 -22.57 24.97
C LYS A 663 -11.01 -23.10 23.77
N GLU A 664 -9.83 -22.55 23.50
CA GLU A 664 -8.93 -22.98 22.43
C GLU A 664 -8.57 -24.47 22.54
N ALA A 665 -8.21 -24.96 23.72
CA ALA A 665 -7.89 -26.38 23.91
C ALA A 665 -9.09 -27.31 23.65
N MET A 666 -10.28 -26.92 24.11
CA MET A 666 -11.51 -27.67 23.83
C MET A 666 -11.87 -27.63 22.34
N VAL A 667 -11.81 -26.46 21.72
CA VAL A 667 -12.13 -26.28 20.29
C VAL A 667 -11.11 -27.01 19.43
N ALA A 668 -9.82 -26.97 19.77
CA ALA A 668 -8.78 -27.72 19.09
C ALA A 668 -9.07 -29.23 19.11
N LYS A 669 -9.49 -29.77 20.26
CA LYS A 669 -9.95 -31.17 20.37
C LYS A 669 -11.19 -31.46 19.51
N GLU A 670 -12.13 -30.52 19.41
CA GLU A 670 -13.30 -30.66 18.52
C GLU A 670 -12.92 -30.64 17.02
N HIS A 671 -11.83 -29.97 16.65
CA HIS A 671 -11.35 -29.86 15.27
C HIS A 671 -10.30 -30.92 14.90
N ALA A 672 -9.76 -31.64 15.88
CA ALA A 672 -8.80 -32.71 15.65
C ALA A 672 -9.53 -34.00 15.19
N PRO A 673 -9.09 -34.65 14.09
CA PRO A 673 -9.70 -35.90 13.65
C PRO A 673 -9.28 -37.10 14.52
N GLU A 674 -8.14 -37.00 15.20
CA GLU A 674 -7.62 -38.01 16.13
C GLU A 674 -7.51 -37.45 17.57
N GLU A 675 -7.19 -38.32 18.53
CA GLU A 675 -7.06 -37.92 19.93
C GLU A 675 -5.91 -36.92 20.13
N LEU A 676 -6.27 -35.66 20.39
CA LEU A 676 -5.33 -34.56 20.65
C LEU A 676 -4.98 -34.45 22.14
N ASP A 677 -3.70 -34.47 22.49
CA ASP A 677 -3.23 -34.16 23.85
C ASP A 677 -3.07 -32.64 24.03
N CYS A 678 -3.73 -32.09 25.04
CA CYS A 678 -3.71 -30.67 25.34
C CYS A 678 -3.22 -30.43 26.77
N ALA A 679 -2.17 -29.65 26.93
CA ALA A 679 -1.62 -29.26 28.23
C ALA A 679 -1.65 -27.74 28.44
N ILE A 680 -2.34 -27.28 29.49
CA ILE A 680 -2.34 -25.88 29.91
C ILE A 680 -1.41 -25.75 31.11
N PHE A 681 -0.31 -25.03 30.94
CA PHE A 681 0.66 -24.70 32.00
C PHE A 681 0.23 -23.43 32.72
N ASN A 682 -0.04 -23.54 34.03
CA ASN A 682 -0.62 -22.45 34.81
C ASN A 682 0.00 -22.31 36.21
N MET A 683 -0.01 -21.10 36.76
CA MET A 683 0.20 -20.89 38.20
C MET A 683 -1.07 -21.19 39.00
N ASP A 684 -2.18 -20.61 38.53
CA ASP A 684 -3.54 -20.74 39.03
C ASP A 684 -4.51 -20.49 37.88
N ILE A 685 -5.70 -21.10 37.93
CA ILE A 685 -6.77 -20.88 36.95
C ILE A 685 -7.78 -19.91 37.54
N ARG A 686 -8.14 -18.88 36.76
CA ARG A 686 -9.11 -17.85 37.16
C ARG A 686 -10.24 -17.76 36.14
N THR A 687 -11.39 -18.32 36.49
CA THR A 687 -12.61 -18.33 35.65
C THR A 687 -13.64 -17.35 36.21
N PHE A 688 -13.42 -16.05 35.97
CA PHE A 688 -14.32 -14.99 36.41
C PHE A 688 -15.64 -15.07 35.66
N GLY A 689 -16.76 -15.29 36.37
CA GLY A 689 -18.08 -15.27 35.76
C GLY A 689 -18.99 -16.38 36.26
N LYS A 690 -20.29 -16.20 36.03
CA LYS A 690 -21.27 -17.23 36.37
C LYS A 690 -21.07 -18.43 35.44
N ASP A 691 -21.00 -19.62 36.04
CA ASP A 691 -20.84 -20.90 35.34
C ASP A 691 -19.51 -21.12 34.59
N PHE A 692 -18.54 -20.19 34.63
CA PHE A 692 -17.25 -20.36 33.95
C PHE A 692 -16.37 -21.44 34.61
N GLU A 693 -16.47 -21.62 35.93
CA GLU A 693 -15.84 -22.74 36.63
C GLU A 693 -16.34 -24.09 36.10
N LYS A 694 -17.62 -24.21 35.74
CA LYS A 694 -18.17 -25.44 35.15
C LYS A 694 -17.56 -25.71 33.78
N TYR A 695 -17.21 -24.67 33.03
CA TYR A 695 -16.54 -24.79 31.75
C TYR A 695 -15.11 -25.32 31.93
N TYR A 696 -14.36 -24.79 32.90
CA TYR A 696 -13.07 -25.34 33.31
C TYR A 696 -13.15 -26.81 33.73
N LEU A 697 -14.10 -27.15 34.63
CA LEU A 697 -14.29 -28.53 35.08
C LEU A 697 -14.69 -29.46 33.94
N ARG A 698 -15.49 -29.00 32.97
CA ARG A 698 -15.79 -29.79 31.76
C ARG A 698 -14.51 -30.08 30.96
N ALA A 699 -13.69 -29.07 30.69
CA ALA A 699 -12.45 -29.24 29.94
C ALA A 699 -11.52 -30.27 30.61
N LYS A 700 -11.39 -30.18 31.94
CA LYS A 700 -10.56 -31.07 32.74
C LYS A 700 -11.12 -32.49 32.85
N ASP A 701 -12.38 -32.61 33.29
CA ASP A 701 -12.93 -33.88 33.76
C ASP A 701 -13.62 -34.68 32.65
N LYS A 702 -14.02 -34.03 31.53
CA LYS A 702 -14.71 -34.69 30.40
C LYS A 702 -13.88 -34.72 29.14
N GLU A 703 -13.27 -33.61 28.76
CA GLU A 703 -12.51 -33.51 27.49
C GLU A 703 -11.03 -33.91 27.64
N GLY A 704 -10.57 -34.15 28.88
CA GLY A 704 -9.22 -34.65 29.18
C GLY A 704 -8.10 -33.62 29.03
N VAL A 705 -8.40 -32.31 29.08
CA VAL A 705 -7.37 -31.25 29.04
C VAL A 705 -6.54 -31.30 30.32
N ARG A 706 -5.21 -31.42 30.19
CA ARG A 706 -4.27 -31.45 31.33
C ARG A 706 -4.02 -30.04 31.82
N PHE A 707 -4.14 -29.84 33.14
CA PHE A 707 -3.77 -28.58 33.79
C PHE A 707 -2.53 -28.82 34.63
N VAL A 708 -1.38 -28.36 34.13
CA VAL A 708 -0.08 -28.57 34.74
C VAL A 708 0.28 -27.34 35.55
N LYS A 709 0.35 -27.49 36.88
CA LYS A 709 0.77 -26.39 37.76
C LYS A 709 2.27 -26.16 37.68
N ALA A 710 2.71 -25.43 36.66
CA ALA A 710 4.07 -24.99 36.50
C ALA A 710 4.11 -23.65 35.75
N ARG A 711 5.12 -22.84 36.06
CA ARG A 711 5.45 -21.64 35.28
C ARG A 711 6.64 -22.00 34.38
N VAL A 712 6.35 -22.21 33.10
CA VAL A 712 7.37 -22.50 32.08
C VAL A 712 8.24 -21.26 31.87
N HIS A 713 9.56 -21.46 31.99
CA HIS A 713 10.54 -20.39 31.81
C HIS A 713 10.97 -20.26 30.35
N THR A 714 11.26 -21.38 29.67
CA THR A 714 11.80 -21.43 28.31
C THR A 714 11.10 -22.52 27.50
N VAL A 715 10.99 -22.29 26.20
CA VAL A 715 10.63 -23.27 25.17
C VAL A 715 11.87 -23.48 24.30
N ASP A 716 12.31 -24.72 24.13
CA ASP A 716 13.52 -25.04 23.38
C ASP A 716 13.15 -25.72 22.04
N PRO A 717 13.47 -25.13 20.88
CA PRO A 717 13.33 -25.81 19.58
C PRO A 717 14.22 -27.06 19.50
N LEU A 718 13.66 -28.17 19.03
CA LEU A 718 14.42 -29.42 18.91
C LEU A 718 15.32 -29.42 17.65
N PRO A 719 16.60 -29.83 17.73
CA PRO A 719 17.45 -29.91 16.56
C PRO A 719 16.92 -30.89 15.51
N ASN A 720 16.82 -30.47 14.25
CA ASN A 720 16.32 -31.25 13.11
C ASN A 720 14.86 -31.69 13.21
N SER A 721 14.05 -31.04 14.05
CA SER A 721 12.60 -31.17 14.06
C SER A 721 11.98 -29.78 14.18
N ASP A 722 10.72 -29.63 13.75
CA ASP A 722 9.92 -28.42 14.00
C ASP A 722 9.17 -28.50 15.35
N ASP A 723 9.49 -29.49 16.18
CA ASP A 723 8.87 -29.73 17.48
C ASP A 723 9.58 -28.97 18.61
N LEU A 724 8.86 -28.79 19.72
CA LEU A 724 9.24 -27.91 20.81
C LEU A 724 9.37 -28.71 22.12
N SER A 725 10.48 -28.56 22.83
CA SER A 725 10.68 -29.10 24.17
C SER A 725 10.27 -28.06 25.22
N VAL A 726 9.49 -28.50 26.20
CA VAL A 726 9.09 -27.72 27.37
C VAL A 726 9.54 -28.42 28.63
N ARG A 727 10.50 -27.81 29.33
CA ARG A 727 10.98 -28.30 30.62
C ARG A 727 10.29 -27.60 31.79
N TYR A 728 9.72 -28.39 32.71
CA TYR A 728 8.99 -27.88 33.87
C TYR A 728 9.19 -28.75 35.11
N VAL A 729 8.74 -28.23 36.26
CA VAL A 729 8.79 -28.94 37.55
C VAL A 729 7.37 -29.27 38.00
N THR A 730 7.12 -30.52 38.36
CA THR A 730 5.81 -30.98 38.86
C THR A 730 5.55 -30.51 40.29
N GLU A 731 4.31 -30.68 40.78
CA GLU A 731 3.98 -30.38 42.20
C GLU A 731 4.79 -31.25 43.19
N GLN A 732 5.32 -32.39 42.74
CA GLN A 732 6.18 -33.29 43.52
C GLN A 732 7.67 -32.90 43.47
N GLY A 733 8.04 -31.88 42.70
CA GLY A 733 9.42 -31.42 42.55
C GLY A 733 10.24 -32.19 41.50
N GLU A 734 9.59 -33.00 40.66
CA GLU A 734 10.26 -33.74 39.59
C GLU A 734 10.42 -32.86 38.35
N ILE A 735 11.60 -32.90 37.73
CA ILE A 735 11.87 -32.21 36.47
C ILE A 735 11.38 -33.10 35.32
N VAL A 736 10.45 -32.57 34.52
CA VAL A 736 9.91 -33.23 33.33
C VAL A 736 10.32 -32.43 32.10
N ASP A 737 10.72 -33.13 31.06
CA ASP A 737 11.03 -32.59 29.74
C ASP A 737 10.06 -33.26 28.74
N GLU A 738 9.18 -32.47 28.15
CA GLU A 738 8.07 -32.96 27.34
C GLU A 738 8.07 -32.26 25.97
N THR A 739 7.86 -33.05 24.91
CA THR A 739 7.82 -32.56 23.53
C THR A 739 6.40 -32.29 23.07
N PHE A 740 6.20 -31.15 22.41
CA PHE A 740 4.95 -30.68 21.84
C PHE A 740 5.13 -30.29 20.36
N ASP A 741 4.09 -30.48 19.57
CA ASP A 741 4.08 -30.11 18.16
C ASP A 741 3.90 -28.59 17.99
N MET A 742 3.15 -27.98 18.90
CA MET A 742 2.87 -26.54 18.93
C MET A 742 2.84 -26.01 20.37
N VAL A 743 3.26 -24.75 20.54
CA VAL A 743 3.17 -24.02 21.81
C VAL A 743 2.40 -22.73 21.60
N ILE A 744 1.34 -22.53 22.38
CA ILE A 744 0.46 -21.36 22.34
C ILE A 744 0.72 -20.46 23.54
N LEU A 745 1.22 -19.26 23.29
CA LEU A 745 1.45 -18.20 24.27
C LEU A 745 0.13 -17.50 24.58
N SER A 746 -0.39 -17.73 25.78
CA SER A 746 -1.57 -17.02 26.27
C SER A 746 -1.18 -15.60 26.69
N VAL A 747 -1.19 -14.68 25.71
CA VAL A 747 -0.81 -13.27 25.86
C VAL A 747 -1.87 -12.44 26.59
N GLY A 748 -1.41 -11.56 27.49
CA GLY A 748 -2.26 -10.62 28.22
C GLY A 748 -2.58 -9.35 27.44
N PHE A 749 -3.61 -8.63 27.87
CA PHE A 749 -3.94 -7.28 27.38
C PHE A 749 -3.14 -6.19 28.07
N GLU A 750 -2.74 -5.18 27.30
CA GLU A 750 -2.08 -3.97 27.79
C GLU A 750 -2.60 -2.72 27.09
N SER A 751 -2.41 -1.56 27.73
CA SER A 751 -2.80 -0.29 27.13
C SER A 751 -1.85 0.11 26.01
N SER A 752 -2.37 0.32 24.81
CA SER A 752 -1.55 0.79 23.68
C SER A 752 -1.00 2.20 23.91
N SER A 753 0.10 2.53 23.25
CA SER A 753 0.67 3.89 23.25
C SER A 753 -0.29 4.90 22.62
N GLN A 754 -1.04 4.49 21.60
CA GLN A 754 -2.07 5.29 20.95
C GLN A 754 -3.21 5.66 21.91
N ASN A 755 -3.64 4.71 22.75
CA ASN A 755 -4.66 4.94 23.78
C ASN A 755 -4.18 5.90 24.87
N GLN A 756 -2.91 5.80 25.27
CA GLN A 756 -2.30 6.73 26.22
C GLN A 756 -2.24 8.15 25.63
N ALA A 757 -1.79 8.29 24.39
CA ALA A 757 -1.77 9.58 23.68
C ALA A 757 -3.19 10.14 23.43
N LEU A 758 -4.19 9.28 23.25
CA LEU A 758 -5.59 9.69 23.18
C LEU A 758 -6.07 10.25 24.52
N ALA A 759 -5.82 9.55 25.63
CA ALA A 759 -6.17 10.00 26.96
C ALA A 759 -5.50 11.34 27.31
N GLU A 760 -4.19 11.46 27.03
CA GLU A 760 -3.43 12.70 27.23
C GLU A 760 -4.01 13.88 26.43
N ARG A 761 -4.29 13.68 25.13
CA ARG A 761 -4.91 14.72 24.29
C ARG A 761 -6.29 15.16 24.78
N LEU A 762 -7.01 14.28 25.48
CA LEU A 762 -8.34 14.56 26.01
C LEU A 762 -8.30 15.04 27.48
N GLY A 763 -7.15 15.04 28.14
CA GLY A 763 -7.04 15.36 29.57
C GLY A 763 -7.66 14.29 30.49
N ILE A 764 -7.73 13.04 30.02
CA ILE A 764 -8.27 11.91 30.78
C ILE A 764 -7.17 11.34 31.69
N GLU A 765 -7.46 11.22 32.98
CA GLU A 765 -6.56 10.62 33.95
C GLU A 765 -6.46 9.10 33.74
N LEU A 766 -5.23 8.59 33.78
CA LEU A 766 -4.93 7.16 33.74
C LEU A 766 -4.45 6.67 35.11
N ASN A 767 -4.75 5.42 35.42
CA ASN A 767 -4.25 4.73 36.62
C ASN A 767 -2.78 4.27 36.44
N PRO A 768 -2.11 3.75 37.49
CA PRO A 768 -0.72 3.30 37.39
C PRO A 768 -0.46 2.17 36.37
N SER A 769 -1.50 1.42 36.00
CA SER A 769 -1.47 0.39 34.95
C SER A 769 -1.83 0.94 33.56
N LYS A 770 -1.90 2.27 33.41
CA LYS A 770 -2.13 3.01 32.15
C LYS A 770 -3.52 2.83 31.54
N PHE A 771 -4.50 2.36 32.31
CA PHE A 771 -5.92 2.36 31.89
C PHE A 771 -6.66 3.56 32.46
N VAL A 772 -7.86 3.85 31.95
CA VAL A 772 -8.68 4.98 32.44
C VAL A 772 -8.92 4.89 33.94
N HIS A 773 -8.59 5.97 34.66
CA HIS A 773 -8.95 6.10 36.07
C HIS A 773 -10.44 6.42 36.21
N SER A 774 -11.15 5.64 37.03
CA SER A 774 -12.58 5.83 37.31
C SER A 774 -12.88 5.56 38.79
N SER A 775 -13.94 6.18 39.29
CA SER A 775 -14.41 5.95 40.66
C SER A 775 -15.08 4.57 40.75
N PRO A 776 -14.88 3.82 41.86
CA PRO A 776 -15.60 2.56 42.09
C PRO A 776 -17.14 2.70 42.06
N PHE A 777 -17.66 3.91 42.27
CA PHE A 777 -19.10 4.20 42.26
C PHE A 777 -19.61 4.80 40.94
N ASP A 778 -18.71 5.27 40.07
CA ASP A 778 -19.02 5.83 38.75
C ASP A 778 -18.06 5.22 37.70
N PRO A 779 -18.16 3.91 37.45
CA PRO A 779 -17.11 3.15 36.77
C PRO A 779 -16.93 3.51 35.30
N VAL A 780 -17.90 4.16 34.64
CA VAL A 780 -17.83 4.57 33.23
C VAL A 780 -17.45 6.03 33.02
N SER A 781 -17.38 6.80 34.10
CA SER A 781 -17.05 8.22 34.06
C SER A 781 -15.53 8.41 33.97
N THR A 782 -15.09 9.34 33.13
CA THR A 782 -13.69 9.78 33.10
C THR A 782 -13.49 10.98 34.02
N SER A 783 -12.24 11.45 34.16
CA SER A 783 -11.92 12.70 34.84
C SER A 783 -12.49 13.94 34.13
N VAL A 784 -12.98 13.80 32.89
CA VAL A 784 -13.56 14.87 32.09
C VAL A 784 -15.07 14.67 31.97
N PRO A 785 -15.90 15.56 32.59
CA PRO A 785 -17.34 15.44 32.51
C PRO A 785 -17.86 15.41 31.06
N GLY A 786 -18.90 14.62 30.79
CA GLY A 786 -19.47 14.46 29.45
C GLY A 786 -18.67 13.54 28.51
N ILE A 787 -17.48 13.09 28.93
CA ILE A 787 -16.68 12.04 28.28
C ILE A 787 -16.71 10.78 29.14
N TYR A 788 -17.12 9.67 28.54
CA TYR A 788 -17.25 8.36 29.18
C TYR A 788 -16.31 7.35 28.53
N ALA A 789 -15.90 6.33 29.27
CA ALA A 789 -15.11 5.21 28.76
C ALA A 789 -15.83 3.89 29.05
N CYS A 790 -15.62 2.88 28.21
CA CYS A 790 -16.18 1.55 28.44
C CYS A 790 -15.28 0.44 27.88
N GLY A 791 -15.58 -0.80 28.29
CA GLY A 791 -14.89 -1.99 27.81
C GLY A 791 -13.41 -2.03 28.23
N ILE A 792 -12.59 -2.64 27.39
CA ILE A 792 -11.20 -2.95 27.75
C ILE A 792 -10.30 -1.73 27.90
N PHE A 793 -10.71 -0.55 27.42
CA PHE A 793 -9.98 0.71 27.63
C PHE A 793 -9.87 1.09 29.12
N GLN A 794 -10.78 0.61 29.94
CA GLN A 794 -10.80 0.87 31.39
C GLN A 794 -9.99 -0.14 32.20
N ALA A 795 -10.01 -1.41 31.77
CA ALA A 795 -9.26 -2.52 32.35
C ALA A 795 -9.52 -3.78 31.51
N PRO A 796 -8.63 -4.79 31.54
CA PRO A 796 -8.89 -6.09 30.94
C PRO A 796 -10.14 -6.74 31.56
N LYS A 797 -11.12 -7.08 30.72
CA LYS A 797 -12.40 -7.65 31.15
C LYS A 797 -13.05 -8.44 30.01
N ASP A 798 -14.08 -9.22 30.35
CA ASP A 798 -14.81 -10.05 29.39
C ASP A 798 -15.84 -9.26 28.57
N ILE A 799 -16.41 -9.94 27.57
CA ILE A 799 -17.44 -9.37 26.68
C ILE A 799 -18.69 -8.95 27.46
N PRO A 800 -19.29 -9.79 28.35
CA PRO A 800 -20.44 -9.39 29.14
C PRO A 800 -20.22 -8.11 29.96
N SER A 801 -19.07 -7.99 30.63
CA SER A 801 -18.73 -6.79 31.42
C SER A 801 -18.56 -5.58 30.50
N SER A 802 -17.91 -5.75 29.35
CA SER A 802 -17.75 -4.68 28.36
C SER A 802 -19.09 -4.18 27.81
N VAL A 803 -20.05 -5.07 27.56
CA VAL A 803 -21.41 -4.72 27.12
C VAL A 803 -22.19 -4.01 28.23
N ALA A 804 -22.02 -4.44 29.49
CA ALA A 804 -22.61 -3.76 30.63
C ALA A 804 -22.07 -2.33 30.78
N ASP A 805 -20.75 -2.13 30.65
CA ASP A 805 -20.13 -0.80 30.68
C ASP A 805 -20.60 0.07 29.51
N ALA A 806 -20.70 -0.48 28.30
CA ALA A 806 -21.20 0.25 27.16
C ALA A 806 -22.65 0.72 27.37
N SER A 807 -23.49 -0.13 27.96
CA SER A 807 -24.87 0.21 28.33
C SER A 807 -24.92 1.30 29.40
N ALA A 808 -24.03 1.24 30.39
CA ALA A 808 -23.91 2.25 31.44
C ALA A 808 -23.42 3.60 30.89
N ALA A 809 -22.40 3.60 30.02
CA ALA A 809 -21.89 4.79 29.36
C ALA A 809 -22.95 5.44 28.45
N ALA A 810 -23.71 4.64 27.69
CA ALA A 810 -24.83 5.13 26.89
C ALA A 810 -25.94 5.75 27.77
N CYS A 811 -26.25 5.13 28.92
CA CYS A 811 -27.20 5.68 29.88
C CYS A 811 -26.70 7.01 30.47
N ALA A 812 -25.43 7.10 30.86
CA ALA A 812 -24.83 8.32 31.40
C ALA A 812 -24.83 9.47 30.38
N ALA A 813 -24.47 9.18 29.13
CA ALA A 813 -24.60 10.13 28.03
C ALA A 813 -26.06 10.53 27.79
N GLY A 814 -26.98 9.57 27.78
CA GLY A 814 -28.41 9.80 27.57
C GLY A 814 -29.09 10.64 28.66
N ARG A 815 -28.67 10.49 29.92
CA ARG A 815 -29.10 11.34 31.05
C ARG A 815 -28.71 12.80 30.81
N MET A 816 -27.45 13.04 30.48
CA MET A 816 -26.95 14.39 30.21
C MET A 816 -27.63 15.04 29.00
N LEU A 817 -27.93 14.25 27.96
CA LEU A 817 -28.53 14.74 26.71
C LEU A 817 -30.06 14.74 26.69
N ALA A 818 -30.72 14.36 27.80
CA ALA A 818 -32.17 14.33 27.89
C ALA A 818 -32.85 15.64 27.44
N PRO A 819 -32.35 16.86 27.78
CA PRO A 819 -32.99 18.12 27.37
C PRO A 819 -33.03 18.37 25.86
N VAL A 820 -32.15 17.73 25.09
CA VAL A 820 -32.00 17.91 23.63
C VAL A 820 -32.26 16.62 22.84
N ARG A 821 -32.89 15.63 23.48
CA ARG A 821 -33.21 14.35 22.86
C ARG A 821 -34.04 14.55 21.58
N HIS A 822 -33.73 13.78 20.53
CA HIS A 822 -34.38 13.81 19.20
C HIS A 822 -34.17 15.09 18.35
N THR A 823 -33.41 16.07 18.82
CA THR A 823 -33.17 17.32 18.07
C THR A 823 -32.34 17.14 16.78
N GLN A 824 -31.59 16.04 16.66
CA GLN A 824 -30.74 15.72 15.49
C GLN A 824 -31.00 14.31 14.91
N THR A 825 -32.13 13.67 15.22
CA THR A 825 -32.45 12.34 14.66
C THR A 825 -32.86 12.44 13.20
N LYS A 826 -32.29 11.59 12.34
CA LYS A 826 -32.71 11.41 10.94
C LYS A 826 -33.67 10.22 10.83
N THR A 827 -34.68 10.34 9.97
CA THR A 827 -35.59 9.23 9.64
C THR A 827 -35.13 8.61 8.33
N LEU A 828 -35.02 7.28 8.27
CA LEU A 828 -34.71 6.56 7.04
C LEU A 828 -35.95 6.59 6.12
N GLU A 829 -35.77 7.00 4.87
CA GLU A 829 -36.80 6.90 3.85
C GLU A 829 -36.75 5.49 3.23
N LEU A 830 -37.81 4.71 3.44
CA LEU A 830 -37.97 3.38 2.83
C LEU A 830 -38.72 3.49 1.50
N PRO A 831 -38.44 2.61 0.53
CA PRO A 831 -39.24 2.52 -0.70
C PRO A 831 -40.69 2.16 -0.38
N ALA A 832 -41.61 2.53 -1.30
CA ALA A 832 -43.02 2.21 -1.14
C ALA A 832 -43.25 0.69 -1.11
N GLU A 833 -44.11 0.22 -0.19
CA GLU A 833 -44.48 -1.19 -0.09
C GLU A 833 -45.20 -1.65 -1.36
N LEU A 834 -44.69 -2.71 -1.99
CA LEU A 834 -45.25 -3.35 -3.17
C LEU A 834 -46.50 -4.16 -2.78
N ASP A 835 -47.59 -3.94 -3.51
CA ASP A 835 -48.80 -4.75 -3.34
C ASP A 835 -48.65 -6.09 -4.04
N ILE A 836 -48.53 -7.15 -3.23
CA ILE A 836 -48.42 -8.54 -3.70
C ILE A 836 -49.72 -9.34 -3.49
N GLN A 837 -50.83 -8.68 -3.12
CA GLN A 837 -52.11 -9.37 -2.91
C GLN A 837 -52.58 -10.03 -4.21
N GLY A 838 -52.99 -11.30 -4.11
CA GLY A 838 -53.49 -12.08 -5.25
C GLY A 838 -52.41 -12.58 -6.22
N GLN A 839 -51.12 -12.27 -5.99
CA GLN A 839 -50.03 -12.86 -6.76
C GLN A 839 -49.74 -14.29 -6.31
N GLU A 840 -49.36 -15.16 -7.25
CA GLU A 840 -48.87 -16.50 -6.92
C GLU A 840 -47.55 -16.42 -6.11
N PRO A 841 -47.34 -17.29 -5.11
CA PRO A 841 -46.10 -17.31 -4.35
C PRO A 841 -44.88 -17.56 -5.25
N ARG A 842 -43.92 -16.63 -5.23
CA ARG A 842 -42.61 -16.72 -5.85
C ARG A 842 -41.55 -16.60 -4.76
N ILE A 843 -41.15 -17.75 -4.23
CA ILE A 843 -40.31 -17.88 -3.04
C ILE A 843 -38.84 -17.98 -3.45
N GLY A 844 -37.98 -17.11 -2.91
CA GLY A 844 -36.53 -17.28 -2.94
C GLY A 844 -36.04 -18.04 -1.71
N VAL A 845 -35.24 -19.08 -1.90
CA VAL A 845 -34.67 -19.88 -0.81
C VAL A 845 -33.16 -19.69 -0.76
N PHE A 846 -32.65 -19.22 0.37
CA PHE A 846 -31.22 -18.98 0.59
C PHE A 846 -30.71 -19.93 1.66
N VAL A 847 -29.80 -20.84 1.32
CA VAL A 847 -29.26 -21.84 2.25
C VAL A 847 -27.88 -21.41 2.73
N CYS A 848 -27.70 -21.28 4.04
CA CYS A 848 -26.46 -20.82 4.65
C CYS A 848 -25.55 -22.00 4.98
N ASN A 849 -24.27 -21.93 4.57
CA ASN A 849 -23.28 -22.95 4.88
C ASN A 849 -22.60 -22.75 6.25
N CYS A 850 -22.29 -21.52 6.64
CA CYS A 850 -21.72 -21.14 7.94
C CYS A 850 -20.51 -21.99 8.41
N GLY A 851 -19.72 -22.53 7.47
CA GLY A 851 -18.54 -23.36 7.75
C GLY A 851 -18.89 -24.63 8.53
N ILE A 852 -18.06 -24.98 9.52
CA ILE A 852 -18.28 -26.18 10.35
C ILE A 852 -19.61 -26.16 11.12
N ASN A 853 -20.21 -24.98 11.35
CA ASN A 853 -21.45 -24.87 12.11
C ASN A 853 -22.67 -25.51 11.44
N ILE A 854 -22.74 -25.50 10.10
CA ILE A 854 -23.83 -26.13 9.35
C ILE A 854 -23.25 -27.07 8.30
N GLY A 855 -22.40 -26.56 7.40
CA GLY A 855 -21.77 -27.33 6.33
C GLY A 855 -20.84 -28.45 6.81
N GLY A 856 -20.37 -28.40 8.06
CA GLY A 856 -19.60 -29.50 8.66
C GLY A 856 -20.40 -30.77 8.95
N VAL A 857 -21.74 -30.69 8.98
CA VAL A 857 -22.63 -31.82 9.31
C VAL A 857 -23.72 -32.00 8.25
N VAL A 858 -24.28 -30.91 7.73
CA VAL A 858 -25.38 -30.92 6.77
C VAL A 858 -24.85 -30.74 5.35
N ASP A 859 -25.25 -31.60 4.42
CA ASP A 859 -25.01 -31.40 2.99
C ASP A 859 -25.89 -30.26 2.46
N VAL A 860 -25.37 -29.03 2.59
CA VAL A 860 -26.01 -27.77 2.19
C VAL A 860 -26.37 -27.75 0.69
N PRO A 861 -25.50 -28.17 -0.25
CA PRO A 861 -25.87 -28.32 -1.66
C PRO A 861 -27.12 -29.18 -1.87
N SER A 862 -27.19 -30.34 -1.21
CA SER A 862 -28.33 -31.27 -1.31
C SER A 862 -29.64 -30.67 -0.77
N VAL A 863 -29.56 -29.84 0.27
CA VAL A 863 -30.72 -29.07 0.79
C VAL A 863 -31.20 -28.04 -0.24
N GLY A 864 -30.28 -27.32 -0.89
CA GLY A 864 -30.60 -26.33 -1.92
C GLY A 864 -31.28 -26.96 -3.14
N GLU A 865 -30.72 -28.06 -3.67
CA GLU A 865 -31.30 -28.79 -4.80
C GLU A 865 -32.68 -29.38 -4.47
N TYR A 866 -32.86 -29.91 -3.25
CA TYR A 866 -34.18 -30.35 -2.79
C TYR A 866 -35.18 -29.20 -2.75
N ALA A 867 -34.81 -28.03 -2.21
CA ALA A 867 -35.69 -26.88 -2.11
C ALA A 867 -36.22 -26.42 -3.48
N LYS A 868 -35.39 -26.51 -4.53
CA LYS A 868 -35.73 -26.17 -5.91
C LYS A 868 -36.87 -27.01 -6.48
N THR A 869 -37.07 -28.22 -5.97
CA THR A 869 -38.16 -29.13 -6.42
C THR A 869 -39.52 -28.79 -5.80
N LEU A 870 -39.58 -27.89 -4.82
CA LEU A 870 -40.78 -27.63 -4.04
C LEU A 870 -41.70 -26.58 -4.70
N PRO A 871 -43.03 -26.69 -4.55
CA PRO A 871 -43.98 -25.76 -5.17
C PRO A 871 -43.78 -24.30 -4.73
N GLY A 872 -43.83 -23.38 -5.70
CA GLY A 872 -43.72 -21.93 -5.46
C GLY A 872 -42.30 -21.41 -5.27
N VAL A 873 -41.27 -22.28 -5.29
CA VAL A 873 -39.87 -21.86 -5.26
C VAL A 873 -39.43 -21.39 -6.64
N ALA A 874 -39.06 -20.11 -6.74
CA ALA A 874 -38.64 -19.47 -7.98
C ALA A 874 -37.11 -19.35 -8.09
N TYR A 875 -36.40 -19.34 -6.96
CA TYR A 875 -34.95 -19.21 -6.91
C TYR A 875 -34.36 -19.92 -5.69
N THR A 876 -33.19 -20.53 -5.85
CA THR A 876 -32.43 -21.15 -4.76
C THR A 876 -30.95 -20.81 -4.89
N THR A 877 -30.29 -20.46 -3.79
CA THR A 877 -28.83 -20.29 -3.76
C THR A 877 -28.23 -20.74 -2.43
N GLN A 878 -26.90 -20.87 -2.41
CA GLN A 878 -26.12 -21.16 -1.21
C GLN A 878 -25.03 -20.11 -1.02
N ASN A 879 -24.89 -19.61 0.21
CA ASN A 879 -23.88 -18.61 0.59
C ASN A 879 -23.11 -19.10 1.82
N LEU A 880 -21.83 -18.71 1.95
CA LEU A 880 -21.06 -19.03 3.16
C LEU A 880 -21.69 -18.38 4.40
N PHE A 881 -22.02 -17.09 4.32
CA PHE A 881 -22.73 -16.36 5.37
C PHE A 881 -23.90 -15.58 4.78
N THR A 882 -25.12 -16.11 4.79
CA THR A 882 -26.27 -15.37 4.23
C THR A 882 -26.54 -14.04 4.96
N CYS A 883 -26.10 -13.91 6.21
CA CYS A 883 -26.23 -12.69 7.01
C CYS A 883 -25.16 -11.62 6.73
N SER A 884 -24.17 -11.89 5.86
CA SER A 884 -23.18 -10.89 5.49
C SER A 884 -23.76 -9.83 4.55
N GLU A 885 -23.20 -8.63 4.58
CA GLU A 885 -23.71 -7.47 3.82
C GLU A 885 -23.70 -7.70 2.31
N ASP A 886 -22.68 -8.38 1.79
CA ASP A 886 -22.58 -8.83 0.40
C ASP A 886 -23.70 -9.80 0.02
N ALA A 887 -23.99 -10.78 0.88
CA ALA A 887 -25.11 -11.69 0.67
C ALA A 887 -26.47 -10.98 0.78
N GLN A 888 -26.61 -9.97 1.65
CA GLN A 888 -27.81 -9.13 1.71
C GLN A 888 -27.98 -8.33 0.41
N GLN A 889 -26.92 -7.73 -0.12
CA GLN A 889 -26.98 -6.95 -1.36
C GLN A 889 -27.34 -7.82 -2.57
N GLN A 890 -26.70 -8.99 -2.71
CA GLN A 890 -27.07 -9.98 -3.72
C GLN A 890 -28.52 -10.46 -3.56
N MET A 891 -28.98 -10.65 -2.32
CA MET A 891 -30.38 -11.00 -2.05
C MET A 891 -31.33 -9.90 -2.58
N LYS A 892 -31.01 -8.61 -2.40
CA LYS A 892 -31.81 -7.50 -2.94
C LYS A 892 -31.88 -7.54 -4.46
N GLU A 893 -30.74 -7.73 -5.12
CA GLU A 893 -30.64 -7.83 -6.59
C GLU A 893 -31.48 -9.00 -7.09
N VAL A 894 -31.31 -10.19 -6.50
CA VAL A 894 -32.08 -11.39 -6.85
C VAL A 894 -33.58 -11.21 -6.62
N ILE A 895 -33.99 -10.54 -5.53
CA ILE A 895 -35.41 -10.23 -5.27
C ILE A 895 -36.01 -9.43 -6.42
N LEU A 896 -35.30 -8.39 -6.85
CA LEU A 896 -35.75 -7.50 -7.92
C LEU A 896 -35.73 -8.19 -9.30
N GLU A 897 -34.62 -8.85 -9.65
CA GLU A 897 -34.45 -9.50 -10.95
C GLU A 897 -35.41 -10.68 -11.16
N ASN A 898 -35.61 -11.50 -10.12
CA ASN A 898 -36.44 -12.71 -10.22
C ASN A 898 -37.90 -12.45 -9.84
N ASN A 899 -38.26 -11.20 -9.51
CA ASN A 899 -39.58 -10.80 -9.03
C ASN A 899 -40.05 -11.72 -7.88
N LEU A 900 -39.19 -11.89 -6.88
CA LEU A 900 -39.52 -12.69 -5.70
C LEU A 900 -40.46 -11.88 -4.81
N ASN A 901 -41.50 -12.53 -4.29
CA ASN A 901 -42.46 -11.89 -3.39
C ASN A 901 -42.44 -12.46 -1.97
N ARG A 902 -41.66 -13.53 -1.74
CA ARG A 902 -41.44 -14.16 -0.42
C ARG A 902 -40.04 -14.72 -0.32
N ILE A 903 -39.50 -14.75 0.90
CA ILE A 903 -38.13 -15.19 1.14
C ILE A 903 -38.09 -16.22 2.27
N VAL A 904 -37.35 -17.30 2.04
CA VAL A 904 -36.99 -18.29 3.04
C VAL A 904 -35.48 -18.30 3.19
N VAL A 905 -34.99 -18.12 4.41
CA VAL A 905 -33.57 -18.32 4.71
C VAL A 905 -33.40 -19.57 5.58
N ALA A 906 -32.72 -20.57 5.04
CA ALA A 906 -32.34 -21.77 5.76
C ALA A 906 -30.98 -21.54 6.43
N SER A 907 -30.97 -21.22 7.72
CA SER A 907 -29.74 -20.89 8.43
C SER A 907 -29.85 -21.12 9.94
N CYS A 908 -29.42 -20.15 10.75
CA CYS A 908 -29.29 -20.25 12.19
C CYS A 908 -30.56 -19.81 12.93
N SER A 909 -30.42 -19.31 14.17
CA SER A 909 -31.55 -18.92 15.02
C SER A 909 -32.21 -17.62 14.54
N PRO A 910 -33.56 -17.55 14.44
CA PRO A 910 -34.27 -16.33 14.07
C PRO A 910 -34.04 -15.19 15.06
N LYS A 911 -33.84 -15.50 16.35
CA LYS A 911 -33.59 -14.50 17.39
C LYS A 911 -32.38 -13.58 17.10
N THR A 912 -31.43 -14.03 16.29
CA THR A 912 -30.18 -13.32 16.05
C THR A 912 -30.21 -12.49 14.77
N HIS A 913 -30.77 -13.02 13.68
CA HIS A 913 -30.61 -12.41 12.34
C HIS A 913 -31.92 -12.18 11.58
N GLU A 914 -33.08 -12.60 12.10
CA GLU A 914 -34.37 -12.42 11.42
C GLU A 914 -34.64 -10.96 11.06
N ALA A 915 -34.37 -10.04 11.99
CA ALA A 915 -34.55 -8.60 11.76
C ALA A 915 -33.73 -8.07 10.58
N ILE A 916 -32.52 -8.59 10.36
CA ILE A 916 -31.64 -8.17 9.24
C ILE A 916 -32.28 -8.52 7.90
N PHE A 917 -32.79 -9.75 7.76
CA PHE A 917 -33.46 -10.16 6.52
C PHE A 917 -34.77 -9.40 6.32
N MET A 918 -35.52 -9.16 7.39
CA MET A 918 -36.73 -8.33 7.37
C MET A 918 -36.45 -6.91 6.87
N GLU A 919 -35.39 -6.27 7.36
CA GLU A 919 -34.95 -4.94 6.89
C GLU A 919 -34.52 -4.99 5.42
N THR A 920 -33.86 -6.07 4.97
CA THR A 920 -33.51 -6.27 3.57
C THR A 920 -34.74 -6.33 2.67
N LEU A 921 -35.81 -7.03 3.08
CA LEU A 921 -37.09 -7.03 2.36
C LEU A 921 -37.70 -5.62 2.30
N GLU A 922 -37.74 -4.90 3.43
CA GLU A 922 -38.25 -3.52 3.49
C GLU A 922 -37.47 -2.60 2.54
N SER A 923 -36.15 -2.77 2.43
CA SER A 923 -35.31 -1.99 1.51
C SER A 923 -35.56 -2.29 0.03
N CYS A 924 -36.24 -3.39 -0.29
CA CYS A 924 -36.71 -3.73 -1.65
C CYS A 924 -38.18 -3.35 -1.89
N GLY A 925 -38.86 -2.75 -0.90
CA GLY A 925 -40.29 -2.47 -0.96
C GLY A 925 -41.16 -3.69 -0.66
N LEU A 926 -40.63 -4.81 -0.18
CA LEU A 926 -41.44 -5.93 0.30
C LEU A 926 -41.81 -5.75 1.77
N ASN A 927 -43.01 -6.18 2.14
CA ASN A 927 -43.41 -6.22 3.55
C ASN A 927 -42.47 -7.18 4.33
N LYS A 928 -41.90 -6.74 5.44
CA LYS A 928 -40.95 -7.58 6.22
C LYS A 928 -41.52 -8.91 6.71
N TYR A 929 -42.84 -9.00 6.88
CA TYR A 929 -43.49 -10.22 7.35
C TYR A 929 -43.72 -11.27 6.25
N LEU A 930 -43.19 -11.04 5.04
CA LEU A 930 -43.18 -12.01 3.94
C LEU A 930 -41.95 -12.93 3.97
N PHE A 931 -41.29 -12.99 5.12
CA PHE A 931 -40.07 -13.74 5.40
C PHE A 931 -40.34 -14.93 6.33
N GLU A 932 -39.63 -16.04 6.12
CA GLU A 932 -39.59 -17.19 7.02
C GLU A 932 -38.15 -17.72 7.16
N MET A 933 -37.80 -18.25 8.33
CA MET A 933 -36.46 -18.79 8.58
C MET A 933 -36.51 -20.27 8.98
N ALA A 934 -35.82 -21.12 8.22
CA ALA A 934 -35.63 -22.53 8.58
C ALA A 934 -34.35 -22.70 9.40
N ASN A 935 -34.48 -23.08 10.67
CA ASN A 935 -33.32 -23.22 11.56
C ASN A 935 -32.63 -24.59 11.36
N ILE A 936 -31.75 -24.66 10.37
CA ILE A 936 -30.97 -25.87 10.05
C ILE A 936 -29.66 -25.99 10.85
N ARG A 937 -29.44 -25.07 11.82
CA ARG A 937 -28.29 -25.11 12.73
C ARG A 937 -28.64 -25.66 14.12
N ASN A 938 -29.26 -24.81 14.94
CA ASN A 938 -29.50 -25.07 16.35
C ASN A 938 -30.52 -26.19 16.58
N GLN A 939 -31.44 -26.38 15.63
CA GLN A 939 -32.43 -27.45 15.68
C GLN A 939 -32.00 -28.67 14.88
N ASN A 940 -30.81 -28.66 14.27
CA ASN A 940 -30.39 -29.72 13.36
C ASN A 940 -28.88 -30.02 13.44
N SER A 941 -28.00 -29.30 12.75
CA SER A 941 -26.56 -29.64 12.68
C SER A 941 -25.89 -29.81 14.05
N TRP A 942 -26.19 -28.95 15.02
CA TRP A 942 -25.62 -29.04 16.38
C TRP A 942 -26.16 -30.19 17.22
N VAL A 943 -27.34 -30.71 16.89
CA VAL A 943 -28.00 -31.77 17.65
C VAL A 943 -27.66 -33.15 17.07
N HIS A 944 -27.32 -33.19 15.78
CA HIS A 944 -27.14 -34.41 14.99
C HIS A 944 -25.74 -34.51 14.40
N GLY A 945 -24.72 -33.98 15.10
CA GLY A 945 -23.33 -33.98 14.65
C GLY A 945 -22.78 -35.37 14.32
N ASP A 946 -23.24 -36.39 15.06
CA ASP A 946 -22.80 -37.78 14.89
C ASP A 946 -23.53 -38.53 13.75
N ASP A 947 -24.54 -37.91 13.10
CA ASP A 947 -25.33 -38.52 12.01
C ASP A 947 -25.64 -37.51 10.89
N PRO A 948 -24.65 -37.23 10.01
CA PRO A 948 -24.77 -36.27 8.91
C PRO A 948 -25.90 -36.56 7.92
N ASP A 949 -26.19 -37.84 7.65
CA ASP A 949 -27.21 -38.26 6.70
C ASP A 949 -28.62 -37.89 7.23
N GLN A 950 -28.93 -38.28 8.47
CA GLN A 950 -30.22 -37.91 9.09
C GLN A 950 -30.31 -36.40 9.35
N ALA A 951 -29.20 -35.73 9.67
CA ALA A 951 -29.16 -34.28 9.79
C ALA A 951 -29.54 -33.60 8.46
N THR A 952 -29.02 -34.09 7.34
CA THR A 952 -29.33 -33.56 6.01
C THR A 952 -30.80 -33.76 5.65
N ASP A 953 -31.36 -34.94 5.90
CA ASP A 953 -32.77 -35.22 5.63
C ASP A 953 -33.71 -34.37 6.50
N LYS A 954 -33.36 -34.17 7.77
CA LYS A 954 -34.11 -33.26 8.65
C LYS A 954 -33.99 -31.81 8.21
N ALA A 955 -32.82 -31.35 7.72
CA ALA A 955 -32.68 -30.02 7.14
C ALA A 955 -33.63 -29.80 5.97
N LYS A 956 -33.70 -30.77 5.05
CA LYS A 956 -34.66 -30.76 3.92
C LYS A 956 -36.10 -30.62 4.41
N GLN A 957 -36.49 -31.40 5.42
CA GLN A 957 -37.85 -31.31 6.00
C GLN A 957 -38.14 -29.94 6.63
N LEU A 958 -37.19 -29.38 7.37
CA LEU A 958 -37.33 -28.04 7.97
C LEU A 958 -37.52 -26.96 6.90
N VAL A 959 -36.73 -27.01 5.83
CA VAL A 959 -36.84 -26.10 4.69
C VAL A 959 -38.17 -26.26 3.97
N HIS A 960 -38.63 -27.50 3.75
CA HIS A 960 -39.94 -27.76 3.16
C HIS A 960 -41.09 -27.15 3.97
N MET A 961 -41.07 -27.34 5.29
CA MET A 961 -42.09 -26.74 6.17
C MET A 961 -42.05 -25.20 6.14
N ALA A 962 -40.86 -24.61 6.11
CA ALA A 962 -40.70 -23.17 6.01
C ALA A 962 -41.22 -22.62 4.67
N ILE A 963 -40.97 -23.30 3.55
CA ILE A 963 -41.50 -22.93 2.23
C ILE A 963 -43.03 -23.04 2.21
N ALA A 964 -43.58 -24.14 2.74
CA ALA A 964 -45.02 -24.35 2.82
C ALA A 964 -45.71 -23.25 3.66
N ARG A 965 -45.06 -22.80 4.74
CA ARG A 965 -45.52 -21.68 5.56
C ARG A 965 -45.38 -20.34 4.84
N ALA A 966 -44.23 -20.08 4.23
CA ALA A 966 -43.96 -18.87 3.47
C ALA A 966 -45.03 -18.68 2.39
N ALA A 967 -45.39 -19.73 1.64
CA ALA A 967 -46.44 -19.69 0.62
C ALA A 967 -47.82 -19.20 1.13
N LYS A 968 -48.07 -19.23 2.44
CA LYS A 968 -49.32 -18.80 3.08
C LYS A 968 -49.20 -17.49 3.87
N LEU A 969 -48.02 -16.89 3.93
CA LEU A 969 -47.84 -15.59 4.55
C LEU A 969 -48.67 -14.52 3.82
N ALA A 970 -48.95 -13.43 4.49
CA ALA A 970 -49.62 -12.25 3.95
C ALA A 970 -48.97 -11.00 4.58
N PRO A 971 -48.99 -9.83 3.91
CA PRO A 971 -48.48 -8.60 4.51
C PRO A 971 -49.12 -8.33 5.87
N LEU A 972 -48.30 -8.01 6.87
CA LEU A 972 -48.75 -7.61 8.21
C LEU A 972 -48.27 -6.18 8.49
N HIS A 973 -49.07 -5.45 9.27
CA HIS A 973 -48.75 -4.07 9.64
C HIS A 973 -48.72 -3.92 11.15
N GLU A 974 -47.66 -3.27 11.64
CA GLU A 974 -47.50 -2.97 13.05
C GLU A 974 -48.51 -1.91 13.49
N ARG A 975 -49.13 -2.15 14.64
CA ARG A 975 -49.96 -1.15 15.30
C ARG A 975 -49.10 -0.38 16.28
N ARG A 976 -49.01 0.95 16.08
CA ARG A 976 -48.39 1.83 17.07
C ARG A 976 -49.36 2.05 18.21
N ILE A 977 -49.03 1.52 19.39
CA ILE A 977 -49.81 1.71 20.61
C ILE A 977 -49.07 2.74 21.47
N PRO A 978 -49.71 3.85 21.88
CA PRO A 978 -49.06 4.79 22.79
C PRO A 978 -48.86 4.13 24.16
N VAL A 979 -47.64 4.21 24.68
CA VAL A 979 -47.30 3.74 26.03
C VAL A 979 -47.22 4.95 26.96
N THR A 980 -47.77 4.85 28.17
CA THR A 980 -47.57 5.89 29.19
C THR A 980 -46.12 5.77 29.71
N PRO A 981 -45.28 6.81 29.60
CA PRO A 981 -43.85 6.73 29.89
C PRO A 981 -43.56 6.77 31.39
N ARG A 982 -44.09 5.78 32.13
CA ARG A 982 -43.87 5.59 33.58
C ARG A 982 -43.08 4.32 33.81
N ALA A 983 -42.12 4.37 34.73
CA ALA A 983 -41.30 3.23 35.10
C ALA A 983 -41.58 2.81 36.55
N LEU A 984 -41.55 1.50 36.80
CA LEU A 984 -41.56 0.91 38.14
C LEU A 984 -40.23 0.18 38.34
N VAL A 985 -39.46 0.62 39.31
CA VAL A 985 -38.23 -0.03 39.77
C VAL A 985 -38.54 -0.80 41.05
N VAL A 986 -38.29 -2.11 41.03
CA VAL A 986 -38.53 -3.00 42.16
C VAL A 986 -37.19 -3.34 42.83
N GLY A 987 -37.05 -2.94 44.09
CA GLY A 987 -35.86 -3.08 44.93
C GLY A 987 -35.10 -1.76 45.09
N GLY A 988 -34.96 -1.29 46.33
CA GLY A 988 -34.27 -0.08 46.76
C GLY A 988 -32.80 -0.28 47.14
N GLY A 989 -32.14 -1.30 46.62
CA GLY A 989 -30.69 -1.45 46.69
C GLY A 989 -29.97 -0.41 45.81
N VAL A 990 -28.63 -0.37 45.87
CA VAL A 990 -27.79 0.56 45.07
C VAL A 990 -28.18 0.56 43.58
N ALA A 991 -28.27 -0.63 42.96
CA ALA A 991 -28.65 -0.73 41.54
C ALA A 991 -30.05 -0.16 41.24
N GLY A 992 -31.02 -0.39 42.13
CA GLY A 992 -32.40 0.09 41.95
C GLY A 992 -32.53 1.60 42.15
N MET A 993 -31.85 2.15 43.17
CA MET A 993 -31.77 3.60 43.36
C MET A 993 -31.10 4.29 42.18
N THR A 994 -29.97 3.77 41.69
CA THR A 994 -29.28 4.31 40.51
C THR A 994 -30.13 4.21 39.25
N ALA A 995 -30.85 3.10 39.04
CA ALA A 995 -31.77 2.95 37.92
C ALA A 995 -32.95 3.94 38.00
N ALA A 996 -33.53 4.12 39.19
CA ALA A 996 -34.64 5.05 39.41
C ALA A 996 -34.22 6.49 39.12
N LEU A 997 -33.07 6.94 39.63
CA LEU A 997 -32.50 8.24 39.32
C LEU A 997 -32.19 8.40 37.83
N SER A 998 -31.59 7.38 37.22
CA SER A 998 -31.21 7.45 35.80
C SER A 998 -32.42 7.58 34.87
N LEU A 999 -33.55 6.96 35.22
CA LEU A 999 -34.81 7.10 34.49
C LEU A 999 -35.46 8.46 34.78
N GLY A 1000 -35.47 8.88 36.05
CA GLY A 1000 -35.96 10.20 36.47
C GLY A 1000 -35.27 11.35 35.75
N ASP A 1001 -33.93 11.35 35.72
CA ASP A 1001 -33.11 12.37 35.07
C ASP A 1001 -33.36 12.44 33.55
N GLN A 1002 -33.85 11.34 32.98
CA GLN A 1002 -34.21 11.23 31.57
C GLN A 1002 -35.65 11.67 31.27
N GLY A 1003 -36.39 12.14 32.29
CA GLY A 1003 -37.75 12.64 32.18
C GLY A 1003 -38.85 11.58 32.30
N PHE A 1004 -38.52 10.36 32.74
CA PHE A 1004 -39.51 9.31 32.97
C PHE A 1004 -40.03 9.35 34.40
N GLU A 1005 -41.35 9.40 34.58
CA GLU A 1005 -41.95 9.32 35.91
C GLU A 1005 -41.67 7.93 36.51
N THR A 1006 -40.93 7.88 37.62
CA THR A 1006 -40.36 6.63 38.12
C THR A 1006 -40.79 6.35 39.55
N TYR A 1007 -41.30 5.14 39.77
CA TYR A 1007 -41.70 4.61 41.07
C TYR A 1007 -40.62 3.67 41.58
N LEU A 1008 -40.03 3.93 42.75
CA LEU A 1008 -39.15 2.98 43.43
C LEU A 1008 -39.91 2.27 44.54
N VAL A 1009 -39.95 0.94 44.49
CA VAL A 1009 -40.62 0.11 45.51
C VAL A 1009 -39.59 -0.77 46.22
N GLU A 1010 -39.49 -0.63 47.53
CA GLU A 1010 -38.66 -1.48 48.40
C GLU A 1010 -39.56 -2.25 49.38
N LYS A 1011 -39.22 -3.51 49.63
CA LYS A 1011 -39.92 -4.36 50.60
C LYS A 1011 -39.49 -4.07 52.04
N GLU A 1012 -38.24 -3.67 52.23
CA GLU A 1012 -37.67 -3.31 53.53
C GLU A 1012 -38.03 -1.85 53.90
N LYS A 1013 -37.82 -1.50 55.18
CA LYS A 1013 -38.10 -0.13 55.66
C LYS A 1013 -37.06 0.91 55.23
N GLU A 1014 -35.87 0.47 54.83
CA GLU A 1014 -34.71 1.33 54.55
C GLU A 1014 -34.12 1.01 53.18
N LEU A 1015 -33.70 2.04 52.45
CA LEU A 1015 -32.99 1.90 51.18
C LEU A 1015 -31.50 1.54 51.39
N GLY A 1016 -30.89 0.92 50.38
CA GLY A 1016 -29.49 0.50 50.34
C GLY A 1016 -29.28 -1.00 50.24
N GLY A 1017 -30.29 -1.82 50.55
CA GLY A 1017 -30.23 -3.28 50.43
C GLY A 1017 -29.02 -3.91 51.16
N LEU A 1018 -28.35 -4.87 50.54
CA LEU A 1018 -27.17 -5.54 51.13
C LEU A 1018 -25.99 -4.60 51.35
N ALA A 1019 -25.89 -3.48 50.61
CA ALA A 1019 -24.79 -2.54 50.73
C ALA A 1019 -24.75 -1.91 52.14
N ARG A 1020 -25.89 -1.83 52.86
CA ARG A 1020 -25.93 -1.35 54.25
C ARG A 1020 -25.04 -2.17 55.20
N ARG A 1021 -24.70 -3.42 54.83
CA ARG A 1021 -23.82 -4.30 55.61
C ARG A 1021 -22.34 -4.12 55.29
N LEU A 1022 -22.00 -3.29 54.30
CA LEU A 1022 -20.64 -3.05 53.84
C LEU A 1022 -20.18 -1.68 54.28
N THR A 1023 -18.96 -1.57 54.82
CA THR A 1023 -18.41 -0.28 55.24
C THR A 1023 -17.55 0.35 54.16
N LYS A 1024 -16.66 -0.44 53.53
CA LYS A 1024 -15.73 0.03 52.51
C LYS A 1024 -15.60 -0.96 51.34
N THR A 1025 -15.24 -0.47 50.16
CA THR A 1025 -14.79 -1.33 49.05
C THR A 1025 -13.39 -1.89 49.31
N ILE A 1026 -12.92 -2.81 48.48
CA ILE A 1026 -11.56 -3.37 48.60
C ILE A 1026 -10.47 -2.31 48.35
N GLU A 1027 -10.79 -1.27 47.57
CA GLU A 1027 -9.97 -0.08 47.33
C GLU A 1027 -10.12 0.99 48.43
N GLY A 1028 -11.01 0.76 49.41
CA GLY A 1028 -11.19 1.63 50.58
C GLY A 1028 -12.24 2.72 50.44
N ALA A 1029 -13.03 2.76 49.35
CA ALA A 1029 -14.09 3.75 49.16
C ALA A 1029 -15.26 3.56 50.15
N ASP A 1030 -15.86 4.64 50.62
CA ASP A 1030 -16.91 4.61 51.67
C ASP A 1030 -18.28 4.24 51.10
N VAL A 1031 -18.75 3.04 51.44
CA VAL A 1031 -20.03 2.52 50.94
C VAL A 1031 -21.22 3.12 51.68
N GLN A 1032 -21.06 3.53 52.94
CA GLN A 1032 -22.15 4.10 53.72
C GLN A 1032 -22.49 5.51 53.24
N SER A 1033 -21.47 6.31 52.89
CA SER A 1033 -21.65 7.61 52.26
C SER A 1033 -22.41 7.50 50.94
N LEU A 1034 -22.06 6.53 50.08
CA LEU A 1034 -22.76 6.29 48.82
C LEU A 1034 -24.25 6.00 49.04
N ILE A 1035 -24.59 5.14 50.00
CA ILE A 1035 -25.99 4.77 50.26
C ILE A 1035 -26.77 5.99 50.74
N GLN A 1036 -26.19 6.79 51.63
CA GLN A 1036 -26.82 8.01 52.13
C GLN A 1036 -27.08 8.97 50.96
N ASP A 1037 -26.07 9.23 50.13
CA ASP A 1037 -26.18 10.13 48.98
C ASP A 1037 -27.24 9.66 47.97
N LEU A 1038 -27.30 8.35 47.67
CA LEU A 1038 -28.31 7.79 46.78
C LEU A 1038 -29.71 7.86 47.37
N THR A 1039 -29.85 7.58 48.67
CA THR A 1039 -31.13 7.66 49.39
C THR A 1039 -31.66 9.09 49.35
N ASP A 1040 -30.80 10.07 49.62
CA ASP A 1040 -31.16 11.48 49.61
C ASP A 1040 -31.52 11.95 48.21
N LYS A 1041 -30.74 11.56 47.18
CA LYS A 1041 -31.06 11.88 45.79
C LYS A 1041 -32.39 11.31 45.35
N VAL A 1042 -32.67 10.02 45.61
CA VAL A 1042 -33.93 9.39 45.20
C VAL A 1042 -35.13 9.97 45.93
N THR A 1043 -34.97 10.32 47.21
CA THR A 1043 -36.08 10.88 48.01
C THR A 1043 -36.42 12.31 47.62
N ASN A 1044 -35.44 13.06 47.07
CA ASN A 1044 -35.59 14.47 46.70
C ASN A 1044 -35.73 14.72 45.18
N HIS A 1045 -35.51 13.72 44.33
CA HIS A 1045 -35.72 13.78 42.87
C HIS A 1045 -37.22 13.72 42.55
#